data_AF-A0A7Z7LE58-F1
#
_entry.id   AF-A0A7Z7LE58-F1
#
_cell.length_a   1.000
_cell.length_b   1.000
_cell.length_c   1.000
_cell.angle_alpha   90.00
_cell.angle_beta   90.00
_cell.angle_gamma   90.00
#
_symmetry.space_group_name_H-M   'P 1'
#
loop_
_entity.id
_entity.type
_entity.pdbx_description
1 polymer ?
#
loop_
_entity_poly.entity_id
_entity_poly.type
_entity_poly.pdbx_seq_one_letter_code
_entity_poly.pdbx_strand_id
1 'polypeptide(L)'
;MGNCRMRKKGFVLFTALIAVAVLSIISITVVTLVLNDSMQLNRAEARLIAHYRALSGVEIARALLEKDETKDARGVFRGTITEGGSGNFELVEAWQDGDNWDTGIQLVRDAVQSALQSSSNDVAFAIFSDSSGTEFKIVSYGIRSAAVESVVLNLAFAGGAYEFPVFDMAVFTRSYIGIGGSSRIEGRAGTNSIIPGSVNIASGNNMITGTIYVGVGGDTHVNPSVNPDIPWQSISYPNAVVTRTNIWNSTWLNNHPIQNLDQEREYELPNFPDPPSSISFPTFPTFPEGLPGHGNLNVGGNSTFTVTQSGEYGNINVSGSSRLIFNLQGNNISINANSLSVSGSARIEVNGPGTLNLYIDGNASISGSGITTLNSAKLNIYTDGNFSASGNLNVEISTLYSKGQTQLGNSGLLQLENLFVDSSQAFSTSGNGTIRVASQALIKASSMSLSSGTMDFMNGSKQQFEIAGTVQLSGNANMNGISKGVMNCSTLNIQQGNINLASGGNMLVYASTGFNMGGGSTFNYGGDRNAVRVNYAGSSDLDLTGNIRYTGTLHIQRASASLGGSGEVYGLIISGGPTVNLHGNPMADVTAVYAPNSTVNMVGSATVKGAIVADRFVATGSSTVVFEPDTEDLFPPQSIGLIGDGEGNEEIEIWSR
;
A
#
# COMPACT_ATOMS: atom_id res chain seq x y z
N MET A 1 -47.28 -74.01 -2.08
CA MET A 1 -47.10 -72.60 -2.51
C MET A 1 -47.56 -71.68 -1.39
N GLY A 2 -46.66 -70.86 -0.85
CA GLY A 2 -46.97 -69.92 0.24
C GLY A 2 -45.78 -69.01 0.47
N ASN A 3 -45.75 -67.89 -0.25
CA ASN A 3 -44.64 -66.94 -0.35
C ASN A 3 -44.21 -66.36 1.01
N CYS A 4 -42.94 -66.57 1.37
CA CYS A 4 -42.26 -65.79 2.40
C CYS A 4 -41.88 -64.41 1.82
N ARG A 5 -42.74 -63.39 2.03
CA ARG A 5 -42.43 -61.99 1.69
C ARG A 5 -41.45 -61.43 2.73
N MET A 6 -40.16 -61.34 2.37
CA MET A 6 -39.19 -60.55 3.13
C MET A 6 -39.64 -59.08 3.19
N ARG A 7 -39.74 -58.54 4.41
CA ARG A 7 -40.18 -57.17 4.70
C ARG A 7 -39.04 -56.17 4.39
N LYS A 8 -38.91 -55.74 3.14
CA LYS A 8 -37.99 -54.66 2.68
C LYS A 8 -38.37 -53.24 3.16
N LYS A 9 -38.85 -53.08 4.41
CA LYS A 9 -39.22 -51.76 4.98
C LYS A 9 -38.18 -51.19 5.95
N GLY A 10 -37.29 -52.01 6.51
CA GLY A 10 -36.24 -51.53 7.44
C GLY A 10 -35.04 -50.86 6.76
N PHE A 11 -34.63 -51.36 5.60
CA PHE A 11 -33.44 -50.86 4.89
C PHE A 11 -33.66 -49.46 4.29
N VAL A 12 -34.86 -49.20 3.75
CA VAL A 12 -35.23 -47.90 3.17
C VAL A 12 -35.26 -46.81 4.24
N LEU A 13 -35.77 -47.11 5.44
CA LEU A 13 -35.79 -46.16 6.56
C LEU A 13 -34.38 -45.84 7.05
N PHE A 14 -33.51 -46.85 7.12
CA PHE A 14 -32.11 -46.68 7.52
C PHE A 14 -31.32 -45.83 6.52
N THR A 15 -31.46 -46.09 5.21
CA THR A 15 -30.83 -45.26 4.17
C THR A 15 -31.40 -43.84 4.13
N ALA A 16 -32.71 -43.67 4.39
CA ALA A 16 -33.33 -42.36 4.48
C ALA A 16 -32.81 -41.56 5.70
N LEU A 17 -32.62 -42.22 6.85
CA LEU A 17 -32.04 -41.61 8.05
C LEU A 17 -30.59 -41.17 7.83
N ILE A 18 -29.78 -41.98 7.14
CA ILE A 18 -28.39 -41.61 6.79
C ILE A 18 -28.39 -40.43 5.81
N ALA A 19 -29.26 -40.45 4.79
CA ALA A 19 -29.37 -39.35 3.84
C ALA A 19 -29.79 -38.05 4.53
N VAL A 20 -30.75 -38.10 5.45
CA VAL A 20 -31.18 -36.95 6.25
C VAL A 20 -30.05 -36.47 7.19
N ALA A 21 -29.30 -37.38 7.81
CA ALA A 21 -28.17 -37.01 8.67
C ALA A 21 -27.06 -36.31 7.87
N VAL A 22 -26.71 -36.83 6.68
CA VAL A 22 -25.72 -36.23 5.78
C VAL A 22 -26.19 -34.85 5.29
N LEU A 23 -27.46 -34.74 4.86
CA LEU A 23 -28.06 -33.48 4.45
C LEU A 23 -28.10 -32.46 5.59
N SER A 24 -28.33 -32.90 6.83
CA SER A 24 -28.34 -32.04 8.01
C SER A 24 -26.94 -31.50 8.31
N ILE A 25 -25.90 -32.35 8.22
CA ILE A 25 -24.50 -31.95 8.42
C ILE A 25 -24.06 -30.95 7.34
N ILE A 26 -24.41 -31.21 6.07
CA ILE A 26 -24.11 -30.28 4.96
C ILE A 26 -24.84 -28.95 5.17
N SER A 27 -26.12 -28.99 5.56
CA SER A 27 -26.92 -27.77 5.80
C SER A 27 -26.34 -26.95 6.96
N ILE A 28 -25.96 -27.58 8.06
CA ILE A 28 -25.33 -26.90 9.21
C ILE A 28 -23.97 -26.29 8.80
N THR A 29 -23.18 -27.00 7.99
CA THR A 29 -21.87 -26.52 7.53
C THR A 29 -22.01 -25.30 6.62
N VAL A 30 -22.94 -25.34 5.66
CA VAL A 30 -23.21 -24.20 4.76
C VAL A 30 -23.75 -23.00 5.54
N VAL A 31 -24.68 -23.22 6.48
CA VAL A 31 -25.19 -22.15 7.34
C VAL A 31 -24.07 -21.57 8.21
N THR A 32 -23.16 -22.39 8.73
CA THR A 32 -22.02 -21.93 9.53
C THR A 32 -21.04 -21.11 8.70
N LEU A 33 -20.74 -21.51 7.46
CA LEU A 33 -19.91 -20.75 6.54
C LEU A 33 -20.53 -19.40 6.18
N VAL A 34 -21.82 -19.40 5.81
CA VAL A 34 -22.57 -18.16 5.48
C VAL A 34 -22.66 -17.22 6.68
N LEU A 35 -22.90 -17.76 7.88
CA LEU A 35 -22.89 -16.96 9.10
C LEU A 35 -21.49 -16.42 9.41
N ASN A 36 -20.43 -17.20 9.17
CA ASN A 36 -19.06 -16.74 9.38
C ASN A 36 -18.66 -15.65 8.39
N ASP A 37 -18.98 -15.81 7.11
CA ASP A 37 -18.73 -14.79 6.08
C ASP A 37 -19.56 -13.52 6.34
N SER A 38 -20.83 -13.67 6.75
CA SER A 38 -21.68 -12.55 7.16
C SER A 38 -21.15 -11.85 8.41
N MET A 39 -20.64 -12.60 9.40
CA MET A 39 -19.99 -12.03 10.58
C MET A 39 -18.67 -11.34 10.22
N GLN A 40 -17.88 -11.88 9.29
CA GLN A 40 -16.65 -11.24 8.81
C GLN A 40 -16.94 -9.95 8.05
N LEU A 41 -17.96 -9.94 7.19
CA LEU A 41 -18.41 -8.76 6.47
C LEU A 41 -18.92 -7.68 7.43
N ASN A 42 -19.75 -8.04 8.40
CA ASN A 42 -20.24 -7.10 9.44
C ASN A 42 -19.10 -6.56 10.32
N ARG A 43 -18.07 -7.38 10.61
CA ARG A 43 -16.87 -6.93 11.34
C ARG A 43 -16.02 -5.99 10.50
N ALA A 44 -15.87 -6.27 9.20
CA ALA A 44 -15.15 -5.41 8.28
C ALA A 44 -15.85 -4.07 8.10
N GLU A 45 -17.17 -4.05 7.93
CA GLU A 45 -17.99 -2.84 7.86
C GLU A 45 -17.91 -2.04 9.18
N ALA A 46 -18.01 -2.71 10.33
CA ALA A 46 -17.87 -2.06 11.63
C ALA A 46 -16.48 -1.45 11.83
N ARG A 47 -15.40 -2.14 11.42
CA ARG A 47 -14.03 -1.60 11.46
C ARG A 47 -13.86 -0.41 10.52
N LEU A 48 -14.38 -0.49 9.30
CA LEU A 48 -14.33 0.62 8.34
C LEU A 48 -15.04 1.87 8.88
N ILE A 49 -16.24 1.71 9.45
CA ILE A 49 -16.98 2.82 10.07
C ILE A 49 -16.24 3.36 11.30
N ALA A 50 -15.67 2.49 12.14
CA ALA A 50 -14.85 2.90 13.29
C ALA A 50 -13.61 3.69 12.83
N HIS A 51 -12.98 3.29 11.72
CA HIS A 51 -11.84 3.99 11.14
C HIS A 51 -12.23 5.39 10.60
N TYR A 52 -13.33 5.50 9.84
CA TYR A 52 -13.82 6.82 9.39
C TYR A 52 -14.21 7.74 10.54
N ARG A 53 -14.73 7.18 11.65
CA ARG A 53 -15.00 7.92 12.88
C ARG A 53 -13.70 8.42 13.54
N ALA A 54 -12.66 7.59 13.58
CA ALA A 54 -11.35 8.00 14.07
C ALA A 54 -10.74 9.12 13.22
N LEU A 55 -10.80 9.01 11.89
CA LEU A 55 -10.41 10.06 10.93
C LEU A 55 -11.18 11.37 11.17
N SER A 56 -12.50 11.28 11.36
CA SER A 56 -13.33 12.44 11.66
C SER A 56 -12.88 13.13 12.94
N GLY A 57 -12.51 12.37 13.98
CA GLY A 57 -11.97 12.95 15.21
C GLY A 57 -10.65 13.71 15.00
N VAL A 58 -9.82 13.28 14.05
CA VAL A 58 -8.61 14.00 13.65
C VAL A 58 -8.96 15.31 12.93
N GLU A 59 -9.90 15.28 11.98
CA GLU A 59 -10.32 16.50 11.27
C GLU A 59 -10.98 17.52 12.20
N ILE A 60 -11.77 17.05 13.18
CA ILE A 60 -12.38 17.92 14.18
C ILE A 60 -11.30 18.54 15.07
N ALA A 61 -10.32 17.74 15.51
CA ALA A 61 -9.18 18.26 16.27
C ALA A 61 -8.40 19.31 15.47
N ARG A 62 -8.18 19.08 14.18
CA ARG A 62 -7.54 20.04 13.27
C ARG A 62 -8.35 21.33 13.16
N ALA A 63 -9.65 21.23 12.94
CA ALA A 63 -10.55 22.39 12.87
C ALA A 63 -10.63 23.19 14.17
N LEU A 64 -10.46 22.55 15.34
CA LEU A 64 -10.33 23.25 16.62
C LEU A 64 -9.03 24.04 16.67
N LEU A 65 -7.94 23.49 16.15
CA LEU A 65 -6.62 24.14 16.12
C LEU A 65 -6.53 25.31 15.13
N GLU A 66 -7.37 25.31 14.08
CA GLU A 66 -7.41 26.37 13.06
C GLU A 66 -8.17 27.63 13.48
N LYS A 67 -9.11 27.53 14.44
CA LYS A 67 -9.91 28.67 14.87
C LYS A 67 -9.21 29.44 15.99
N ASP A 68 -9.15 30.76 15.84
CA ASP A 68 -8.52 31.65 16.84
C ASP A 68 -9.06 31.48 18.27
N GLU A 69 -10.34 31.13 18.42
CA GLU A 69 -11.00 30.93 19.72
C GLU A 69 -10.63 29.59 20.39
N THR A 70 -10.20 28.58 19.61
CA THR A 70 -9.97 27.22 20.10
C THR A 70 -8.57 26.67 19.80
N LYS A 71 -7.69 27.47 19.19
CA LYS A 71 -6.31 27.07 18.85
C LYS A 71 -5.46 26.64 20.05
N ASP A 72 -5.79 27.13 21.23
CA ASP A 72 -5.10 26.79 22.49
C ASP A 72 -5.73 25.57 23.19
N ALA A 73 -6.72 24.91 22.58
CA ALA A 73 -7.38 23.78 23.19
C ALA A 73 -6.45 22.55 23.22
N ARG A 74 -6.15 22.08 24.43
CA ARG A 74 -5.43 20.83 24.71
C ARG A 74 -6.23 20.00 25.70
N GLY A 75 -6.15 18.68 25.56
CA GLY A 75 -6.89 17.78 26.41
C GLY A 75 -7.60 16.66 25.66
N VAL A 76 -8.43 15.92 26.39
CA VAL A 76 -9.25 14.83 25.87
C VAL A 76 -10.64 15.36 25.54
N PHE A 77 -11.10 15.09 24.33
CA PHE A 77 -12.41 15.43 23.80
C PHE A 77 -13.19 14.16 23.48
N ARG A 78 -14.51 14.25 23.55
CA ARG A 78 -15.39 13.15 23.11
C ARG A 78 -16.69 13.68 22.53
N GLY A 79 -17.33 12.89 21.67
CA GLY A 79 -18.57 13.27 21.03
C GLY A 79 -19.22 12.19 20.20
N THR A 80 -20.35 12.56 19.61
CA THR A 80 -21.15 11.70 18.72
C THR A 80 -21.30 12.39 17.37
N ILE A 81 -21.13 11.64 16.29
CA ILE A 81 -21.31 12.13 14.92
C ILE A 81 -22.68 11.67 14.43
N THR A 82 -23.54 12.63 14.09
CA THR A 82 -24.88 12.33 13.57
C THR A 82 -24.83 12.02 12.06
N GLU A 83 -25.87 11.36 11.53
CA GLU A 83 -25.96 10.94 10.11
C GLU A 83 -25.98 12.08 9.06
N GLY A 84 -25.74 13.34 9.47
CA GLY A 84 -25.56 14.50 8.60
C GLY A 84 -24.18 15.16 8.70
N GLY A 85 -23.19 14.50 9.31
CA GLY A 85 -21.82 15.02 9.45
C GLY A 85 -21.63 16.07 10.57
N SER A 86 -22.71 16.49 11.24
CA SER A 86 -22.62 17.36 12.41
C SER A 86 -22.35 16.56 13.68
N GLY A 87 -21.42 17.02 14.51
CA GLY A 87 -21.08 16.38 15.78
C GLY A 87 -20.91 17.39 16.90
N ASN A 88 -21.34 17.00 18.10
CA ASN A 88 -21.13 17.79 19.32
C ASN A 88 -20.01 17.14 20.12
N PHE A 89 -18.97 17.94 20.42
CA PHE A 89 -17.80 17.50 21.15
C PHE A 89 -17.64 18.32 22.43
N GLU A 90 -17.39 17.62 23.53
CA GLU A 90 -17.09 18.23 24.82
C GLU A 90 -15.63 17.95 25.22
N LEU A 91 -15.02 18.92 25.89
CA LEU A 91 -13.72 18.78 26.54
C LEU A 91 -13.93 18.06 27.88
N VAL A 92 -13.35 16.87 28.01
CA VAL A 92 -13.48 15.98 29.17
C VAL A 92 -12.37 16.25 30.19
N GLU A 93 -11.18 16.54 29.69
CA GLU A 93 -9.99 16.78 30.49
C GLU A 93 -9.16 17.82 29.77
N ALA A 94 -8.76 18.90 30.44
CA ALA A 94 -7.94 19.97 29.86
C ALA A 94 -6.46 19.77 30.23
N TRP A 95 -5.57 20.02 29.27
CA TRP A 95 -4.12 19.91 29.45
C TRP A 95 -3.42 21.24 29.18
N GLN A 96 -2.18 21.37 29.64
CA GLN A 96 -1.28 22.50 29.34
C GLN A 96 -0.25 22.09 28.28
N ASP A 97 0.50 23.06 27.76
CA ASP A 97 1.60 22.79 26.83
C ASP A 97 2.69 21.92 27.50
N GLY A 98 3.16 20.90 26.77
CA GLY A 98 4.10 19.90 27.29
C GLY A 98 3.46 18.81 28.15
N ASP A 99 2.20 18.93 28.55
CA ASP A 99 1.51 17.86 29.26
C ASP A 99 1.41 16.62 28.38
N ASN A 100 1.81 15.49 28.97
CA ASN A 100 1.82 14.19 28.33
C ASN A 100 2.67 14.08 27.06
N TRP A 101 3.53 15.07 26.78
CA TRP A 101 4.41 15.05 25.63
C TRP A 101 5.47 13.96 25.72
N ASP A 102 6.10 13.86 26.89
CA ASP A 102 7.16 12.90 27.21
C ASP A 102 6.65 11.59 27.83
N THR A 103 5.36 11.52 28.19
CA THR A 103 4.75 10.27 28.63
C THR A 103 4.42 9.43 27.41
N GLY A 104 4.70 8.12 27.47
CA GLY A 104 4.46 7.24 26.33
C GLY A 104 2.99 7.32 25.87
N ILE A 105 2.76 7.27 24.55
CA ILE A 105 1.45 7.40 23.89
C ILE A 105 0.38 6.49 24.54
N GLN A 106 0.78 5.38 25.16
CA GLN A 106 -0.10 4.48 25.93
C GLN A 106 -0.92 5.17 27.03
N LEU A 107 -0.37 6.13 27.77
CA LEU A 107 -1.12 6.82 28.83
C LEU A 107 -2.19 7.77 28.26
N VAL A 108 -1.88 8.46 27.16
CA VAL A 108 -2.84 9.27 26.40
C VAL A 108 -3.93 8.38 25.80
N ARG A 109 -3.55 7.21 25.25
CA ARG A 109 -4.50 6.21 24.72
C ARG A 109 -5.46 5.73 25.79
N ASP A 110 -4.97 5.39 26.98
CA ASP A 110 -5.81 4.93 28.10
C ASP A 110 -6.82 6.01 28.52
N ALA A 111 -6.41 7.28 28.52
CA ALA A 111 -7.29 8.41 28.83
C ALA A 111 -8.39 8.57 27.76
N VAL A 112 -8.03 8.57 26.47
CA VAL A 112 -8.98 8.69 25.36
C VAL A 112 -9.94 7.49 25.31
N GLN A 113 -9.41 6.29 25.50
CA GLN A 113 -10.21 5.06 25.51
C GLN A 113 -11.17 5.02 26.71
N SER A 114 -10.76 5.52 27.88
CA SER A 114 -11.63 5.67 29.05
C SER A 114 -12.74 6.70 28.81
N ALA A 115 -12.43 7.81 28.13
CA ALA A 115 -13.41 8.81 27.71
C ALA A 115 -14.42 8.23 26.71
N LEU A 116 -14.00 7.29 25.86
CA LEU A 116 -14.84 6.57 24.90
C LEU A 116 -15.76 5.54 25.60
N GLN A 117 -15.28 4.81 26.60
CA GLN A 117 -16.01 3.73 27.27
C GLN A 117 -17.02 4.20 28.34
N SER A 118 -16.87 5.43 28.84
CA SER A 118 -17.71 5.98 29.92
C SER A 118 -19.05 6.58 29.46
N SER A 119 -19.32 6.60 28.14
CA SER A 119 -20.49 7.24 27.54
C SER A 119 -20.81 6.62 26.17
N SER A 120 -22.05 6.74 25.70
CA SER A 120 -22.50 6.25 24.38
C SER A 120 -21.99 7.13 23.23
N ASN A 121 -20.68 7.34 23.15
CA ASN A 121 -20.03 8.21 22.16
C ASN A 121 -19.46 7.40 21.00
N ASP A 122 -19.37 8.06 19.85
CA ASP A 122 -18.85 7.44 18.62
C ASP A 122 -17.37 7.73 18.42
N VAL A 123 -16.86 8.83 18.99
CA VAL A 123 -15.50 9.33 18.82
C VAL A 123 -14.97 9.94 20.13
N ALA A 124 -13.69 9.72 20.42
CA ALA A 124 -12.94 10.49 21.40
C ALA A 124 -11.53 10.71 20.85
N PHE A 125 -10.96 11.88 21.11
CA PHE A 125 -9.62 12.22 20.68
C PHE A 125 -8.91 13.07 21.73
N ALA A 126 -7.59 13.02 21.76
CA ALA A 126 -6.78 13.91 22.57
C ALA A 126 -5.96 14.83 21.68
N ILE A 127 -5.79 16.09 22.11
CA ILE A 127 -4.86 17.07 21.54
C ILE A 127 -3.84 17.40 22.62
N PHE A 128 -2.56 17.22 22.35
CA PHE A 128 -1.47 17.62 23.25
C PHE A 128 -0.33 18.22 22.46
N SER A 129 0.43 19.11 23.07
CA SER A 129 1.52 19.82 22.43
C SER A 129 2.83 19.60 23.17
N ASP A 130 3.93 19.86 22.47
CA ASP A 130 5.23 19.98 23.11
C ASP A 130 5.29 21.21 24.02
N SER A 131 6.34 21.32 24.83
CA SER A 131 6.50 22.44 25.76
C SER A 131 6.59 23.82 25.10
N SER A 132 6.88 23.87 23.79
CA SER A 132 6.92 25.12 23.03
C SER A 132 5.59 25.50 22.38
N GLY A 133 4.60 24.60 22.38
CA GLY A 133 3.31 24.80 21.73
C GLY A 133 3.39 24.89 20.20
N THR A 134 4.49 24.41 19.61
CA THR A 134 4.72 24.44 18.16
C THR A 134 4.47 23.10 17.51
N GLU A 135 4.58 22.01 18.26
CA GLU A 135 4.22 20.68 17.81
C GLU A 135 3.01 20.16 18.58
N PHE A 136 2.14 19.46 17.88
CA PHE A 136 0.89 18.92 18.38
C PHE A 136 0.79 17.46 17.98
N LYS A 137 0.15 16.68 18.84
CA LYS A 137 -0.17 15.28 18.60
C LYS A 137 -1.65 15.11 18.85
N ILE A 138 -2.30 14.44 17.92
CA ILE A 138 -3.70 14.10 17.96
C ILE A 138 -3.80 12.58 18.01
N VAL A 139 -4.45 12.06 19.03
CA VAL A 139 -4.75 10.62 19.14
C VAL A 139 -6.25 10.48 19.13
N SER A 140 -6.81 9.90 18.08
CA SER A 140 -8.25 9.76 17.87
C SER A 140 -8.67 8.30 17.84
N TYR A 141 -9.80 8.00 18.48
CA TYR A 141 -10.45 6.70 18.51
C TYR A 141 -11.87 6.81 18.00
N GLY A 142 -12.26 5.90 17.10
CA GLY A 142 -13.62 5.71 16.66
C GLY A 142 -14.12 4.33 17.05
N ILE A 143 -15.38 4.23 17.47
CA ILE A 143 -16.02 2.95 17.82
C ILE A 143 -17.24 2.70 16.95
N ARG A 144 -17.47 1.44 16.56
CA ARG A 144 -18.75 0.97 16.02
C ARG A 144 -19.01 -0.44 16.54
N SER A 145 -20.08 -0.60 17.30
CA SER A 145 -20.40 -1.87 17.97
C SER A 145 -19.26 -2.34 18.88
N ALA A 146 -18.52 -3.40 18.51
CA ALA A 146 -17.37 -3.90 19.25
C ALA A 146 -16.01 -3.57 18.59
N ALA A 147 -16.03 -2.95 17.40
CA ALA A 147 -14.82 -2.55 16.69
C ALA A 147 -14.37 -1.16 17.16
N VAL A 148 -13.11 -1.05 17.52
CA VAL A 148 -12.46 0.21 17.89
C VAL A 148 -11.25 0.37 16.97
N GLU A 149 -11.15 1.51 16.31
CA GLU A 149 -10.01 1.87 15.45
C GLU A 149 -9.41 3.18 15.94
N SER A 150 -8.12 3.37 15.69
CA SER A 150 -7.38 4.57 16.12
C SER A 150 -6.59 5.19 14.99
N VAL A 151 -6.48 6.51 15.01
CA VAL A 151 -5.62 7.31 14.13
C VAL A 151 -4.79 8.24 14.99
N VAL A 152 -3.49 8.32 14.72
CA VAL A 152 -2.58 9.26 15.37
C VAL A 152 -2.06 10.21 14.30
N LEU A 153 -2.16 11.51 14.54
CA LEU A 153 -1.64 12.56 13.67
C LEU A 153 -0.70 13.45 14.47
N ASN A 154 0.53 13.63 13.99
CA ASN A 154 1.48 14.58 14.53
C ASN A 154 1.50 15.81 13.60
N LEU A 155 1.34 17.00 14.17
CA LEU A 155 1.33 18.29 13.47
C LEU A 155 2.47 19.15 14.00
N ALA A 156 3.43 19.53 13.15
CA ALA A 156 4.41 20.55 13.49
C ALA A 156 4.01 21.87 12.82
N PHE A 157 3.70 22.90 13.61
CA PHE A 157 3.52 24.25 13.10
C PHE A 157 4.90 24.91 13.04
N ALA A 158 5.57 24.76 11.90
CA ALA A 158 6.63 25.69 11.56
C ALA A 158 6.03 27.10 11.50
N GLY A 159 6.70 28.09 12.09
CA GLY A 159 6.30 29.49 11.99
C GLY A 159 6.25 29.94 10.53
N GLY A 160 5.06 29.86 9.94
CA GLY A 160 4.75 30.14 8.55
C GLY A 160 3.48 29.40 8.20
N ALA A 161 2.37 30.13 8.04
CA ALA A 161 1.11 29.57 7.58
C ALA A 161 1.31 28.98 6.17
N TYR A 162 1.51 27.67 6.07
CA TYR A 162 1.50 26.98 4.80
C TYR A 162 0.03 26.74 4.44
N GLU A 163 -0.53 27.61 3.59
CA GLU A 163 -1.88 27.41 3.05
C GLU A 163 -1.84 26.26 2.04
N PHE A 164 -2.79 25.34 2.17
CA PHE A 164 -2.97 24.26 1.20
C PHE A 164 -3.13 24.84 -0.21
N PRO A 165 -2.43 24.32 -1.23
CA PRO A 165 -2.55 24.85 -2.57
C PRO A 165 -3.99 24.71 -3.07
N VAL A 166 -4.59 25.79 -3.56
CA VAL A 166 -5.98 25.78 -4.03
C VAL A 166 -6.06 24.99 -5.35
N PHE A 167 -6.82 23.89 -5.36
CA PHE A 167 -7.03 23.06 -6.55
C PHE A 167 -8.44 23.26 -7.15
N ASP A 168 -8.72 24.45 -7.66
CA ASP A 168 -10.04 24.84 -8.24
C ASP A 168 -10.05 24.88 -9.79
N MET A 169 -9.01 24.33 -10.44
CA MET A 169 -8.84 24.35 -11.89
C MET A 169 -8.47 22.97 -12.44
N ALA A 170 -8.95 22.68 -13.65
CA ALA A 170 -8.52 21.50 -14.40
C ALA A 170 -7.02 21.55 -14.70
N VAL A 171 -6.53 22.73 -15.09
CA VAL A 171 -5.13 22.97 -15.43
C VAL A 171 -4.71 24.31 -14.85
N PHE A 172 -3.68 24.30 -14.03
CA PHE A 172 -2.97 25.49 -13.60
C PHE A 172 -1.49 25.39 -14.00
N THR A 173 -0.94 26.48 -14.54
CA THR A 173 0.48 26.52 -14.93
C THR A 173 1.20 27.78 -14.48
N ARG A 174 2.48 27.67 -14.13
CA ARG A 174 3.28 28.86 -13.83
C ARG A 174 3.51 29.73 -15.07
N SER A 175 3.79 29.14 -16.23
CA SER A 175 4.29 29.92 -17.38
C SER A 175 3.56 29.74 -18.72
N TYR A 176 2.98 28.57 -19.03
CA TYR A 176 2.44 28.33 -20.37
C TYR A 176 1.34 27.25 -20.44
N ILE A 177 0.26 27.55 -21.17
CA ILE A 177 -0.77 26.60 -21.59
C ILE A 177 -0.83 26.59 -23.12
N GLY A 178 -0.53 25.46 -23.74
CA GLY A 178 -0.71 25.25 -25.18
C GLY A 178 -1.67 24.11 -25.45
N ILE A 179 -2.73 24.34 -26.23
CA ILE A 179 -3.63 23.26 -26.68
C ILE A 179 -3.77 23.28 -28.20
N GLY A 180 -3.72 22.10 -28.83
CA GLY A 180 -3.82 21.95 -30.28
C GLY A 180 -4.42 20.62 -30.72
N GLY A 181 -4.71 20.50 -32.03
CA GLY A 181 -5.41 19.35 -32.58
C GLY A 181 -6.91 19.44 -32.25
N SER A 182 -7.39 18.63 -31.33
CA SER A 182 -8.77 18.62 -30.82
C SER A 182 -8.75 18.34 -29.31
N SER A 183 -7.84 19.01 -28.60
CA SER A 183 -7.65 18.81 -27.16
C SER A 183 -8.70 19.57 -26.35
N ARG A 184 -9.10 19.04 -25.20
CA ARG A 184 -10.14 19.61 -24.35
C ARG A 184 -9.70 19.76 -22.89
N ILE A 185 -10.03 20.90 -22.30
CA ILE A 185 -9.94 21.14 -20.86
C ILE A 185 -11.38 21.36 -20.37
N GLU A 186 -11.93 20.38 -19.66
CA GLU A 186 -13.27 20.42 -19.08
C GLU A 186 -13.20 20.96 -17.66
N GLY A 187 -13.02 22.27 -17.56
CA GLY A 187 -12.95 23.00 -16.30
C GLY A 187 -12.30 24.36 -16.51
N ARG A 188 -12.02 25.05 -15.40
CA ARG A 188 -11.24 26.29 -15.40
C ARG A 188 -9.78 25.98 -15.77
N ALA A 189 -9.12 26.91 -16.44
CA ALA A 189 -7.70 26.83 -16.74
C ALA A 189 -7.01 28.14 -16.33
N GLY A 190 -5.80 28.10 -15.80
CA GLY A 190 -5.13 29.28 -15.27
C GLY A 190 -3.63 29.33 -15.48
N THR A 191 -3.08 30.53 -15.59
CA THR A 191 -1.64 30.75 -15.53
C THR A 191 -1.23 32.00 -14.74
N ASN A 192 -0.10 31.97 -14.04
CA ASN A 192 0.52 33.18 -13.47
C ASN A 192 1.08 34.12 -14.56
N SER A 193 1.25 33.63 -15.78
CA SER A 193 1.91 34.39 -16.84
C SER A 193 1.08 35.58 -17.33
N ILE A 194 1.75 36.72 -17.48
CA ILE A 194 1.27 37.91 -18.19
C ILE A 194 1.93 38.06 -19.57
N ILE A 195 2.76 37.10 -19.98
CA ILE A 195 3.50 37.15 -21.23
C ILE A 195 2.53 36.94 -22.40
N PRO A 196 2.59 37.78 -23.46
CA PRO A 196 1.71 37.61 -24.61
C PRO A 196 1.83 36.21 -25.24
N GLY A 197 0.70 35.55 -25.45
CA GLY A 197 0.61 34.20 -26.01
C GLY A 197 1.07 33.06 -25.10
N SER A 198 1.20 33.30 -23.79
CA SER A 198 1.44 32.22 -22.83
C SER A 198 0.26 31.25 -22.70
N VAL A 199 -0.96 31.67 -23.06
CA VAL A 199 -2.08 30.77 -23.34
C VAL A 199 -2.28 30.74 -24.86
N ASN A 200 -1.97 29.62 -25.51
CA ASN A 200 -2.03 29.47 -26.96
C ASN A 200 -3.01 28.37 -27.38
N ILE A 201 -4.06 28.78 -28.08
CA ILE A 201 -5.04 27.88 -28.69
C ILE A 201 -4.68 27.70 -30.17
N ALA A 202 -4.08 26.56 -30.51
CA ALA A 202 -3.69 26.22 -31.88
C ALA A 202 -4.86 25.65 -32.70
N SER A 203 -4.62 25.39 -33.99
CA SER A 203 -5.64 24.92 -34.94
C SER A 203 -6.36 23.63 -34.52
N GLY A 204 -7.62 23.56 -34.93
CA GLY A 204 -8.55 22.44 -34.76
C GLY A 204 -9.59 22.69 -33.65
N ASN A 205 -10.24 21.63 -33.15
CA ASN A 205 -11.46 21.76 -32.33
C ASN A 205 -11.15 21.81 -30.83
N ASN A 206 -10.26 22.71 -30.44
CA ASN A 206 -9.82 22.85 -29.06
C ASN A 206 -10.87 23.59 -28.21
N MET A 207 -11.04 23.20 -26.94
CA MET A 207 -12.04 23.80 -26.06
C MET A 207 -11.56 23.85 -24.61
N ILE A 208 -11.78 24.98 -23.95
CA ILE A 208 -11.67 25.13 -22.48
C ILE A 208 -13.07 25.47 -21.98
N THR A 209 -13.72 24.61 -21.20
CA THR A 209 -15.15 24.82 -20.89
C THR A 209 -15.37 25.90 -19.82
N GLY A 210 -14.43 26.05 -18.87
CA GLY A 210 -14.49 27.05 -17.81
C GLY A 210 -13.68 28.31 -18.12
N THR A 211 -13.74 29.29 -17.23
CA THR A 211 -12.99 30.56 -17.33
C THR A 211 -11.49 30.31 -17.52
N ILE A 212 -10.88 31.12 -18.39
CA ILE A 212 -9.41 31.19 -18.54
C ILE A 212 -8.90 32.29 -17.62
N TYR A 213 -8.07 31.93 -16.65
CA TYR A 213 -7.41 32.87 -15.76
C TYR A 213 -5.99 33.17 -16.26
N VAL A 214 -5.65 34.45 -16.30
CA VAL A 214 -4.31 34.95 -16.67
C VAL A 214 -3.68 35.65 -15.47
N GLY A 215 -2.37 35.88 -15.52
CA GLY A 215 -1.65 36.51 -14.40
C GLY A 215 -2.25 37.84 -13.97
N VAL A 216 -1.99 38.23 -12.73
CA VAL A 216 -2.48 39.51 -12.15
C VAL A 216 -2.01 40.67 -13.03
N GLY A 217 -2.95 41.44 -13.59
CA GLY A 217 -2.66 42.55 -14.50
C GLY A 217 -2.33 42.16 -15.95
N GLY A 218 -2.42 40.89 -16.32
CA GLY A 218 -2.34 40.43 -17.71
C GLY A 218 -3.52 40.93 -18.56
N ASP A 219 -3.28 41.11 -19.86
CA ASP A 219 -4.32 41.50 -20.82
C ASP A 219 -5.31 40.34 -21.06
N THR A 220 -6.57 40.58 -20.70
CA THR A 220 -7.68 39.61 -20.76
C THR A 220 -8.39 39.55 -22.12
N HIS A 221 -7.88 40.23 -23.14
CA HIS A 221 -8.36 40.04 -24.50
C HIS A 221 -7.82 38.74 -25.12
N VAL A 222 -8.38 38.37 -26.26
CA VAL A 222 -7.84 37.33 -27.14
C VAL A 222 -7.19 37.98 -28.37
N ASN A 223 -6.00 37.50 -28.76
CA ASN A 223 -5.30 37.99 -29.96
C ASN A 223 -5.09 36.92 -31.04
N PRO A 224 -5.45 37.23 -32.30
CA PRO A 224 -6.36 38.30 -32.71
C PRO A 224 -7.79 38.08 -32.16
N SER A 225 -8.60 39.15 -32.14
CA SER A 225 -10.05 39.05 -31.94
C SER A 225 -10.82 39.55 -33.16
N VAL A 226 -12.08 39.14 -33.29
CA VAL A 226 -13.00 39.69 -34.28
C VAL A 226 -13.59 40.99 -33.75
N ASN A 227 -13.68 42.02 -34.58
CA ASN A 227 -14.37 43.24 -34.19
C ASN A 227 -15.88 42.95 -33.99
N PRO A 228 -16.44 43.19 -32.78
CA PRO A 228 -17.85 42.91 -32.51
C PRO A 228 -18.80 43.74 -33.40
N ASP A 229 -18.39 44.93 -33.81
CA ASP A 229 -19.18 45.82 -34.68
C ASP A 229 -18.97 45.50 -36.17
N ILE A 230 -17.82 44.92 -36.52
CA ILE A 230 -17.43 44.61 -37.91
C ILE A 230 -16.87 43.18 -37.97
N PRO A 231 -17.73 42.14 -38.09
CA PRO A 231 -17.33 40.73 -37.95
C PRO A 231 -16.24 40.23 -38.94
N TRP A 232 -15.96 40.99 -40.00
CA TRP A 232 -14.94 40.69 -41.00
C TRP A 232 -13.59 41.39 -40.72
N GLN A 233 -13.51 42.23 -39.69
CA GLN A 233 -12.31 42.95 -39.30
C GLN A 233 -11.67 42.26 -38.08
N SER A 234 -10.35 42.07 -38.14
CA SER A 234 -9.57 41.59 -37.00
C SER A 234 -9.01 42.76 -36.20
N ILE A 235 -9.16 42.70 -34.88
CA ILE A 235 -8.52 43.60 -33.91
C ILE A 235 -7.30 42.88 -33.34
N SER A 236 -6.16 43.58 -33.35
CA SER A 236 -4.92 43.09 -32.75
C SER A 236 -4.81 43.56 -31.31
N TYR A 237 -4.56 42.61 -30.41
CA TYR A 237 -4.22 42.86 -29.02
C TYR A 237 -2.82 42.28 -28.78
N PRO A 238 -1.75 42.99 -29.17
CA PRO A 238 -0.39 42.42 -29.17
C PRO A 238 0.10 41.99 -27.78
N ASN A 239 -0.53 42.51 -26.71
CA ASN A 239 -0.21 42.18 -25.33
C ASN A 239 -1.12 41.08 -24.74
N ALA A 240 -2.11 40.58 -25.48
CA ALA A 240 -3.04 39.55 -25.01
C ALA A 240 -2.28 38.30 -24.56
N VAL A 241 -2.56 37.86 -23.34
CA VAL A 241 -2.01 36.63 -22.79
C VAL A 241 -2.58 35.42 -23.54
N VAL A 242 -3.87 35.50 -23.91
CA VAL A 242 -4.57 34.47 -24.69
C VAL A 242 -4.44 34.75 -26.18
N THR A 243 -3.83 33.82 -26.90
CA THR A 243 -3.64 33.89 -28.35
C THR A 243 -4.23 32.69 -29.06
N ARG A 244 -4.52 32.86 -30.35
CA ARG A 244 -4.88 31.75 -31.24
C ARG A 244 -3.91 31.65 -32.41
N THR A 245 -3.50 30.44 -32.74
CA THR A 245 -2.58 30.16 -33.86
C THR A 245 -3.29 29.38 -34.95
N ASN A 246 -3.27 29.86 -36.20
CA ASN A 246 -3.92 29.23 -37.36
C ASN A 246 -5.45 29.03 -37.22
N ILE A 247 -6.12 29.89 -36.43
CA ILE A 247 -7.58 29.93 -36.29
C ILE A 247 -8.05 31.35 -36.58
N TRP A 248 -8.90 31.53 -37.59
CA TRP A 248 -9.32 32.86 -38.04
C TRP A 248 -10.69 33.31 -37.50
N ASN A 249 -11.52 32.39 -36.99
CA ASN A 249 -12.93 32.68 -36.66
C ASN A 249 -13.55 31.80 -35.54
N SER A 250 -12.84 31.59 -34.42
CA SER A 250 -13.44 30.90 -33.25
C SER A 250 -14.39 31.83 -32.49
N THR A 251 -15.70 31.66 -32.73
CA THR A 251 -16.77 32.40 -32.06
C THR A 251 -16.85 32.08 -30.58
N TRP A 252 -16.57 30.83 -30.21
CA TRP A 252 -16.48 30.40 -28.81
C TRP A 252 -15.43 31.23 -28.07
N LEU A 253 -14.19 31.28 -28.57
CA LEU A 253 -13.10 31.99 -27.89
C LEU A 253 -13.28 33.51 -27.86
N ASN A 254 -13.95 34.10 -28.85
CA ASN A 254 -14.20 35.54 -28.91
C ASN A 254 -15.03 36.05 -27.72
N ASN A 255 -15.94 35.23 -27.21
CA ASN A 255 -16.88 35.60 -26.15
C ASN A 255 -16.64 34.77 -24.87
N HIS A 256 -15.56 33.99 -24.81
CA HIS A 256 -15.27 33.13 -23.67
C HIS A 256 -14.72 33.97 -22.51
N PRO A 257 -15.12 33.71 -21.25
CA PRO A 257 -14.64 34.48 -20.11
C PRO A 257 -13.13 34.30 -19.92
N ILE A 258 -12.41 35.43 -19.98
CA ILE A 258 -11.00 35.56 -19.61
C ILE A 258 -10.92 36.57 -18.46
N GLN A 259 -10.27 36.20 -17.38
CA GLN A 259 -10.16 37.01 -16.16
C GLN A 259 -8.74 37.00 -15.62
N ASN A 260 -8.37 38.01 -14.84
CA ASN A 260 -7.14 37.95 -14.06
C ASN A 260 -7.35 37.02 -12.86
N LEU A 261 -6.27 36.38 -12.42
CA LEU A 261 -6.19 35.83 -11.07
C LEU A 261 -6.31 36.98 -10.05
N ASP A 262 -6.90 36.68 -8.89
CA ASP A 262 -6.97 37.65 -7.77
C ASP A 262 -5.60 37.91 -7.16
N GLN A 263 -4.74 36.88 -7.13
CA GLN A 263 -3.35 36.92 -6.70
C GLN A 263 -2.52 35.89 -7.46
N GLU A 264 -1.21 36.08 -7.47
CA GLU A 264 -0.26 35.07 -7.95
C GLU A 264 -0.39 33.80 -7.11
N ARG A 265 -0.39 32.63 -7.75
CA ARG A 265 -0.49 31.34 -7.06
C ARG A 265 0.83 30.59 -7.15
N GLU A 266 1.45 30.35 -6.00
CA GLU A 266 2.66 29.54 -5.93
C GLU A 266 2.31 28.11 -5.50
N TYR A 267 2.89 27.14 -6.20
CA TYR A 267 2.76 25.72 -5.91
C TYR A 267 4.18 25.17 -5.75
N GLU A 268 4.59 24.87 -4.53
CA GLU A 268 5.94 24.38 -4.29
C GLU A 268 5.99 22.85 -4.39
N LEU A 269 7.12 22.33 -4.88
CA LEU A 269 7.32 20.90 -4.88
C LEU A 269 7.52 20.44 -3.42
N PRO A 270 6.79 19.42 -2.95
CA PRO A 270 7.02 18.83 -1.63
C PRO A 270 8.44 18.31 -1.48
N ASN A 271 8.92 18.28 -0.23
CA ASN A 271 10.17 17.62 0.08
C ASN A 271 10.10 16.13 -0.31
N PHE A 272 11.16 15.65 -0.96
CA PHE A 272 11.25 14.24 -1.28
C PHE A 272 11.56 13.45 0.01
N PRO A 273 10.82 12.39 0.33
CA PRO A 273 10.97 11.70 1.61
C PRO A 273 12.31 10.97 1.71
N ASP A 274 12.81 10.86 2.94
CA ASP A 274 13.99 10.04 3.25
C ASP A 274 13.69 8.54 3.11
N PRO A 275 14.73 7.71 2.89
CA PRO A 275 14.57 6.27 2.87
C PRO A 275 13.98 5.74 4.19
N PRO A 276 13.11 4.71 4.15
CA PRO A 276 12.58 4.10 5.36
C PRO A 276 13.69 3.59 6.30
N SER A 277 13.42 3.66 7.61
CA SER A 277 14.28 3.09 8.64
C SER A 277 14.58 1.61 8.40
N SER A 278 15.79 1.16 8.78
CA SER A 278 16.19 -0.24 8.69
C SER A 278 15.28 -1.16 9.51
N ILE A 279 15.18 -2.42 9.07
CA ILE A 279 14.33 -3.42 9.72
C ILE A 279 14.84 -3.72 11.13
N SER A 280 13.95 -3.65 12.12
CA SER A 280 14.20 -4.17 13.47
C SER A 280 13.77 -5.63 13.54
N PHE A 281 14.73 -6.54 13.47
CA PHE A 281 14.49 -7.98 13.63
C PHE A 281 14.33 -8.37 15.11
N PRO A 282 13.59 -9.45 15.40
CA PRO A 282 13.73 -10.17 16.66
C PRO A 282 15.18 -10.67 16.83
N THR A 283 15.63 -10.77 18.08
CA THR A 283 16.97 -11.29 18.38
C THR A 283 17.12 -12.71 17.86
N PHE A 284 18.13 -12.96 17.03
CA PHE A 284 18.49 -14.32 16.63
C PHE A 284 18.94 -15.10 17.87
N PRO A 285 18.40 -16.32 18.11
CA PRO A 285 18.66 -17.02 19.36
C PRO A 285 20.11 -17.50 19.44
N THR A 286 20.68 -17.43 20.64
CA THR A 286 21.91 -18.16 20.97
C THR A 286 21.61 -19.65 21.07
N PHE A 287 22.39 -20.48 20.38
CA PHE A 287 22.15 -21.92 20.37
C PHE A 287 22.42 -22.52 21.76
N PRO A 288 21.55 -23.42 22.28
CA PRO A 288 21.72 -23.99 23.62
C PRO A 288 23.00 -24.80 23.77
N GLU A 289 23.81 -24.51 24.79
CA GLU A 289 25.00 -25.30 25.11
C GLU A 289 24.68 -26.46 26.07
N GLY A 290 25.60 -27.45 26.16
CA GLY A 290 25.50 -28.55 27.12
C GLY A 290 24.46 -29.63 26.80
N LEU A 291 23.96 -29.68 25.56
CA LEU A 291 23.06 -30.74 25.11
C LEU A 291 23.82 -32.08 24.97
N PRO A 292 23.15 -33.23 25.16
CA PRO A 292 23.76 -34.54 24.92
C PRO A 292 24.24 -34.69 23.47
N GLY A 293 25.51 -35.03 23.27
CA GLY A 293 26.09 -35.23 21.93
C GLY A 293 25.76 -36.61 21.35
N HIS A 294 25.31 -36.63 20.10
CA HIS A 294 24.85 -37.84 19.40
C HIS A 294 25.59 -38.13 18.07
N GLY A 295 26.55 -37.29 17.67
CA GLY A 295 27.27 -37.44 16.40
C GLY A 295 26.34 -37.25 15.18
N ASN A 296 26.69 -37.85 14.03
CA ASN A 296 25.89 -37.72 12.82
C ASN A 296 24.62 -38.59 12.87
N LEU A 297 23.47 -38.02 12.52
CA LEU A 297 22.21 -38.73 12.38
C LEU A 297 21.92 -38.99 10.89
N ASN A 298 22.04 -40.25 10.46
CA ASN A 298 21.76 -40.66 9.09
C ASN A 298 20.53 -41.59 9.06
N VAL A 299 19.47 -41.14 8.40
CA VAL A 299 18.22 -41.89 8.20
C VAL A 299 18.03 -42.08 6.70
N GLY A 300 17.98 -43.32 6.22
CA GLY A 300 18.05 -43.62 4.79
C GLY A 300 17.27 -44.86 4.36
N GLY A 301 17.13 -45.06 3.05
CA GLY A 301 16.37 -46.19 2.51
C GLY A 301 14.88 -46.06 2.81
N ASN A 302 14.30 -47.02 3.53
CA ASN A 302 12.89 -47.02 3.95
C ASN A 302 12.76 -47.21 5.48
N SER A 303 13.70 -46.62 6.24
CA SER A 303 13.74 -46.73 7.70
C SER A 303 12.90 -45.65 8.39
N THR A 304 12.54 -45.88 9.65
CA THR A 304 11.97 -44.86 10.55
C THR A 304 12.88 -44.69 11.77
N PHE A 305 13.19 -43.47 12.17
CA PHE A 305 13.94 -43.14 13.39
C PHE A 305 13.17 -42.11 14.22
N THR A 306 13.18 -42.24 15.55
CA THR A 306 12.43 -41.37 16.45
C THR A 306 13.35 -40.70 17.47
N VAL A 307 13.24 -39.38 17.59
CA VAL A 307 13.91 -38.53 18.58
C VAL A 307 12.86 -38.04 19.57
N THR A 308 13.13 -38.17 20.87
CA THR A 308 12.21 -37.78 21.97
C THR A 308 12.85 -36.82 22.98
N GLN A 309 14.12 -36.46 22.80
CA GLN A 309 14.88 -35.64 23.74
C GLN A 309 15.71 -34.61 22.98
N SER A 310 16.06 -33.52 23.68
CA SER A 310 17.01 -32.51 23.17
C SER A 310 18.39 -33.13 23.00
N GLY A 311 19.15 -32.64 22.03
CA GLY A 311 20.46 -33.20 21.71
C GLY A 311 21.23 -32.40 20.68
N GLU A 312 22.54 -32.60 20.68
CA GLU A 312 23.47 -32.05 19.69
C GLU A 312 23.87 -33.14 18.70
N TYR A 313 23.78 -32.81 17.41
CA TYR A 313 24.13 -33.68 16.30
C TYR A 313 25.19 -33.01 15.44
N GLY A 314 26.01 -33.82 14.76
CA GLY A 314 26.86 -33.32 13.69
C GLY A 314 25.98 -32.94 12.48
N ASN A 315 25.92 -33.83 11.50
CA ASN A 315 25.01 -33.66 10.35
C ASN A 315 23.74 -34.51 10.52
N ILE A 316 22.58 -33.94 10.21
CA ILE A 316 21.30 -34.66 10.10
C ILE A 316 21.00 -34.87 8.62
N ASN A 317 21.11 -36.12 8.15
CA ASN A 317 20.83 -36.51 6.78
C ASN A 317 19.62 -37.46 6.73
N VAL A 318 18.55 -37.05 6.05
CA VAL A 318 17.34 -37.84 5.85
C VAL A 318 17.15 -38.06 4.35
N SER A 319 17.17 -39.30 3.88
CA SER A 319 17.23 -39.62 2.45
C SER A 319 16.39 -40.84 2.05
N GLY A 320 16.26 -41.10 0.74
CA GLY A 320 15.46 -42.21 0.22
C GLY A 320 13.96 -41.98 0.43
N SER A 321 13.25 -42.95 0.97
CA SER A 321 11.84 -42.87 1.39
C SER A 321 11.70 -42.98 2.92
N SER A 322 12.75 -42.60 3.64
CA SER A 322 12.83 -42.76 5.09
C SER A 322 12.06 -41.69 5.86
N ARG A 323 11.87 -41.93 7.16
CA ARG A 323 11.12 -41.05 8.06
C ARG A 323 11.89 -40.74 9.34
N LEU A 324 12.08 -39.47 9.64
CA LEU A 324 12.60 -38.98 10.92
C LEU A 324 11.45 -38.36 11.73
N ILE A 325 11.20 -38.87 12.93
CA ILE A 325 10.10 -38.42 13.80
C ILE A 325 10.68 -37.71 15.02
N PHE A 326 10.30 -36.45 15.24
CA PHE A 326 10.48 -35.77 16.52
C PHE A 326 9.18 -35.91 17.32
N ASN A 327 9.18 -36.75 18.36
CA ASN A 327 8.02 -36.96 19.20
C ASN A 327 8.16 -36.14 20.48
N LEU A 328 7.42 -35.03 20.56
CA LEU A 328 7.56 -34.00 21.59
C LEU A 328 6.94 -34.42 22.92
N GLN A 329 5.86 -35.20 22.89
CA GLN A 329 5.16 -35.70 24.08
C GLN A 329 4.78 -34.59 25.09
N GLY A 330 4.48 -33.39 24.60
CA GLY A 330 4.18 -32.21 25.42
C GLY A 330 5.38 -31.36 25.81
N ASN A 331 6.61 -31.77 25.47
CA ASN A 331 7.83 -31.06 25.83
C ASN A 331 8.31 -30.10 24.73
N ASN A 332 9.16 -29.15 25.12
CA ASN A 332 9.95 -28.37 24.16
C ASN A 332 11.29 -29.07 23.95
N ILE A 333 11.57 -29.48 22.71
CA ILE A 333 12.81 -30.16 22.32
C ILE A 333 13.69 -29.18 21.57
N SER A 334 14.98 -29.13 21.93
CA SER A 334 16.00 -28.34 21.25
C SER A 334 17.02 -29.26 20.59
N ILE A 335 17.23 -29.06 19.29
CA ILE A 335 18.19 -29.82 18.50
C ILE A 335 19.20 -28.85 17.93
N ASN A 336 20.48 -29.05 18.28
CA ASN A 336 21.58 -28.36 17.61
C ASN A 336 22.15 -29.29 16.53
N ALA A 337 22.39 -28.77 15.33
CA ALA A 337 23.06 -29.52 14.27
C ALA A 337 23.98 -28.63 13.44
N ASN A 338 25.08 -29.19 12.96
CA ASN A 338 25.96 -28.52 12.00
C ASN A 338 25.25 -28.31 10.65
N SER A 339 24.40 -29.25 10.24
CA SER A 339 23.64 -29.14 9.00
C SER A 339 22.40 -30.04 9.01
N LEU A 340 21.40 -29.67 8.20
CA LEU A 340 20.22 -30.47 7.92
C LEU A 340 20.07 -30.67 6.41
N SER A 341 19.95 -31.93 5.98
CA SER A 341 19.68 -32.28 4.59
C SER A 341 18.59 -33.34 4.48
N VAL A 342 17.46 -32.96 3.87
CA VAL A 342 16.35 -33.87 3.52
C VAL A 342 16.29 -34.02 2.01
N SER A 343 16.37 -35.25 1.50
CA SER A 343 16.41 -35.56 0.07
C SER A 343 15.60 -36.80 -0.35
N GLY A 344 15.38 -36.95 -1.66
CA GLY A 344 14.57 -38.03 -2.22
C GLY A 344 13.07 -37.82 -1.93
N SER A 345 12.42 -38.85 -1.41
CA SER A 345 11.04 -38.83 -0.91
C SER A 345 10.97 -38.93 0.61
N ALA A 346 12.07 -38.59 1.30
CA ALA A 346 12.13 -38.60 2.75
C ALA A 346 11.19 -37.57 3.37
N ARG A 347 10.80 -37.81 4.63
CA ARG A 347 9.97 -36.88 5.40
C ARG A 347 10.40 -36.75 6.85
N ILE A 348 10.25 -35.54 7.39
CA ILE A 348 10.34 -35.28 8.83
C ILE A 348 8.91 -35.13 9.38
N GLU A 349 8.60 -35.80 10.48
CA GLU A 349 7.35 -35.64 11.22
C GLU A 349 7.65 -35.02 12.58
N VAL A 350 6.97 -33.92 12.93
CA VAL A 350 7.04 -33.30 14.26
C VAL A 350 5.71 -33.56 14.95
N ASN A 351 5.71 -34.42 15.95
CA ASN A 351 4.50 -34.88 16.62
C ASN A 351 4.33 -34.23 18.00
N GLY A 352 3.28 -33.43 18.14
CA GLY A 352 2.98 -32.63 19.32
C GLY A 352 2.13 -33.34 20.37
N PRO A 353 1.64 -32.59 21.38
CA PRO A 353 1.85 -31.14 21.57
C PRO A 353 3.29 -30.81 21.98
N GLY A 354 3.68 -29.53 21.91
CA GLY A 354 5.01 -29.04 22.28
C GLY A 354 5.68 -28.24 21.15
N THR A 355 6.91 -27.80 21.37
CA THR A 355 7.71 -27.04 20.38
C THR A 355 9.00 -27.77 20.04
N LEU A 356 9.30 -27.91 18.76
CA LEU A 356 10.63 -28.27 18.28
C LEU A 356 11.39 -27.01 17.87
N ASN A 357 12.54 -26.77 18.48
CA ASN A 357 13.49 -25.75 18.03
C ASN A 357 14.67 -26.47 17.35
N LEU A 358 14.82 -26.25 16.04
CA LEU A 358 15.98 -26.69 15.28
C LEU A 358 16.95 -25.51 15.14
N TYR A 359 18.13 -25.64 15.73
CA TYR A 359 19.24 -24.70 15.62
C TYR A 359 20.31 -25.29 14.70
N ILE A 360 20.49 -24.69 13.53
CA ILE A 360 21.39 -25.17 12.48
C ILE A 360 22.55 -24.18 12.29
N ASP A 361 23.77 -24.60 12.59
CA ASP A 361 24.96 -23.75 12.47
C ASP A 361 25.33 -23.47 11.00
N GLY A 362 25.25 -24.50 10.16
CA GLY A 362 25.49 -24.39 8.73
C GLY A 362 24.20 -24.31 7.91
N ASN A 363 24.14 -25.13 6.86
CA ASN A 363 23.06 -25.10 5.88
C ASN A 363 21.89 -26.02 6.26
N ALA A 364 20.68 -25.58 5.96
CA ALA A 364 19.45 -26.35 6.07
C ALA A 364 18.77 -26.49 4.70
N SER A 365 18.75 -27.70 4.16
CA SER A 365 18.10 -28.04 2.90
C SER A 365 16.96 -29.02 3.11
N ILE A 366 15.76 -28.63 2.70
CA ILE A 366 14.54 -29.43 2.78
C ILE A 366 14.02 -29.68 1.37
N SER A 367 13.98 -30.95 0.96
CA SER A 367 13.37 -31.37 -0.29
C SER A 367 12.49 -32.61 -0.09
N GLY A 368 11.89 -33.12 -1.17
CA GLY A 368 11.06 -34.32 -1.14
C GLY A 368 9.65 -34.06 -0.63
N SER A 369 9.18 -34.87 0.32
CA SER A 369 7.85 -34.72 0.95
C SER A 369 7.87 -33.74 2.14
N GLY A 370 9.04 -33.15 2.43
CA GLY A 370 9.17 -32.06 3.38
C GLY A 370 9.05 -32.45 4.85
N ILE A 371 8.44 -31.55 5.61
CA ILE A 371 8.20 -31.63 7.06
C ILE A 371 6.70 -31.55 7.30
N THR A 372 6.17 -32.37 8.20
CA THR A 372 4.77 -32.31 8.62
C THR A 372 4.70 -32.15 10.13
N THR A 373 3.97 -31.14 10.59
CA THR A 373 3.57 -30.95 11.99
C THR A 373 2.27 -31.70 12.25
N LEU A 374 2.18 -32.39 13.38
CA LEU A 374 1.02 -33.18 13.79
C LEU A 374 0.67 -32.84 15.24
N ASN A 375 -0.60 -33.02 15.61
CA ASN A 375 -1.08 -32.89 16.98
C ASN A 375 -0.67 -31.57 17.67
N SER A 376 -0.85 -30.45 16.94
CA SER A 376 -0.55 -29.09 17.41
C SER A 376 0.92 -28.86 17.78
N ALA A 377 1.85 -29.58 17.17
CA ALA A 377 3.28 -29.29 17.28
C ALA A 377 3.60 -27.91 16.68
N LYS A 378 4.49 -27.18 17.35
CA LYS A 378 5.16 -26.00 16.78
C LYS A 378 6.56 -26.36 16.32
N LEU A 379 6.98 -25.78 15.20
CA LEU A 379 8.32 -25.97 14.64
C LEU A 379 8.96 -24.62 14.40
N ASN A 380 10.12 -24.39 15.02
CA ASN A 380 10.98 -23.26 14.72
C ASN A 380 12.28 -23.77 14.10
N ILE A 381 12.73 -23.09 13.06
CA ILE A 381 14.01 -23.34 12.39
C ILE A 381 14.82 -22.05 12.43
N TYR A 382 15.97 -22.13 13.07
CA TYR A 382 16.98 -21.07 13.14
C TYR A 382 18.23 -21.58 12.43
N THR A 383 18.70 -20.87 11.41
CA THR A 383 19.87 -21.29 10.64
C THR A 383 20.84 -20.13 10.43
N ASP A 384 22.10 -20.32 10.84
CA ASP A 384 23.16 -19.32 10.67
C ASP A 384 23.80 -19.40 9.26
N GLY A 385 23.56 -20.51 8.53
CA GLY A 385 23.87 -20.65 7.10
C GLY A 385 22.67 -20.52 6.15
N ASN A 386 22.82 -21.11 4.96
CA ASN A 386 21.82 -21.02 3.89
C ASN A 386 20.59 -21.90 4.20
N PHE A 387 19.41 -21.40 3.85
CA PHE A 387 18.17 -22.15 3.87
C PHE A 387 17.66 -22.40 2.46
N SER A 388 17.38 -23.66 2.12
CA SER A 388 16.71 -23.99 0.85
C SER A 388 15.57 -24.97 1.06
N ALA A 389 14.39 -24.61 0.58
CA ALA A 389 13.23 -25.47 0.48
C ALA A 389 12.94 -25.74 -1.01
N SER A 390 12.60 -26.97 -1.38
CA SER A 390 12.24 -27.33 -2.76
C SER A 390 11.27 -28.52 -2.81
N GLY A 391 10.52 -28.63 -3.90
CA GLY A 391 9.59 -29.76 -4.14
C GLY A 391 8.13 -29.44 -3.81
N ASN A 392 7.33 -30.48 -3.58
CA ASN A 392 5.91 -30.33 -3.19
C ASN A 392 5.82 -30.40 -1.66
N LEU A 393 6.10 -29.25 -1.03
CA LEU A 393 6.12 -29.14 0.41
C LEU A 393 4.71 -28.80 0.91
N ASN A 394 4.22 -29.58 1.87
CA ASN A 394 3.05 -29.25 2.70
C ASN A 394 3.55 -29.09 4.13
N VAL A 395 4.30 -28.01 4.34
CA VAL A 395 5.07 -27.75 5.56
C VAL A 395 4.43 -26.62 6.32
N GLU A 396 4.26 -26.81 7.62
CA GLU A 396 3.90 -25.73 8.55
C GLU A 396 5.10 -25.50 9.49
N ILE A 397 5.66 -24.30 9.43
CA ILE A 397 6.71 -23.83 10.31
C ILE A 397 6.15 -22.62 11.04
N SER A 398 6.31 -22.57 12.37
CA SER A 398 5.97 -21.38 13.13
C SER A 398 6.96 -20.27 12.78
N THR A 399 8.25 -20.43 13.08
CA THR A 399 9.26 -19.42 12.75
C THR A 399 10.37 -19.99 11.87
N LEU A 400 10.61 -19.37 10.73
CA LEU A 400 11.84 -19.55 9.95
C LEU A 400 12.71 -18.30 10.12
N TYR A 401 13.90 -18.46 10.69
CA TYR A 401 14.90 -17.40 10.80
C TYR A 401 16.21 -17.85 10.15
N SER A 402 16.59 -17.23 9.03
CA SER A 402 17.85 -17.50 8.33
C SER A 402 18.76 -16.28 8.27
N LYS A 403 20.07 -16.51 8.42
CA LYS A 403 21.13 -15.50 8.26
C LYS A 403 21.96 -15.64 6.97
N GLY A 404 21.68 -16.69 6.19
CA GLY A 404 22.34 -16.96 4.90
C GLY A 404 21.45 -16.69 3.69
N GLN A 405 21.82 -17.26 2.54
CA GLN A 405 20.97 -17.24 1.35
C GLN A 405 19.70 -18.04 1.62
N THR A 406 18.54 -17.49 1.28
CA THR A 406 17.24 -18.13 1.51
C THR A 406 16.52 -18.38 0.19
N GLN A 407 16.21 -19.65 -0.09
CA GLN A 407 15.51 -20.08 -1.28
C GLN A 407 14.26 -20.86 -0.91
N LEU A 408 13.09 -20.30 -1.17
CA LEU A 408 11.80 -20.94 -0.90
C LEU A 408 11.22 -21.45 -2.23
N GLY A 409 11.67 -22.63 -2.65
CA GLY A 409 11.09 -23.36 -3.76
C GLY A 409 9.90 -24.19 -3.30
N ASN A 410 8.74 -24.01 -3.91
CA ASN A 410 7.56 -24.80 -3.56
C ASN A 410 6.61 -24.97 -4.75
N SER A 411 6.13 -26.19 -4.94
CA SER A 411 5.04 -26.54 -5.86
C SER A 411 3.74 -26.92 -5.13
N GLY A 412 3.75 -26.94 -3.79
CA GLY A 412 2.62 -27.23 -2.90
C GLY A 412 2.22 -26.01 -2.06
N LEU A 413 2.14 -26.18 -0.74
CA LEU A 413 1.85 -25.13 0.25
C LEU A 413 2.89 -25.11 1.39
N LEU A 414 3.72 -24.07 1.44
CA LEU A 414 4.61 -23.79 2.57
C LEU A 414 3.95 -22.73 3.44
N GLN A 415 3.55 -23.09 4.66
CA GLN A 415 2.97 -22.17 5.64
C GLN A 415 4.01 -21.80 6.68
N LEU A 416 4.17 -20.50 6.88
CA LEU A 416 5.03 -19.88 7.89
C LEU A 416 4.13 -19.00 8.76
N GLU A 417 4.30 -19.00 10.08
CA GLU A 417 3.74 -17.93 10.91
C GLU A 417 4.60 -16.67 10.77
N ASN A 418 5.92 -16.84 10.90
CA ASN A 418 6.92 -15.79 10.75
C ASN A 418 8.06 -16.21 9.81
N LEU A 419 8.44 -15.29 8.92
CA LEU A 419 9.59 -15.39 8.03
C LEU A 419 10.57 -14.25 8.33
N PHE A 420 11.74 -14.61 8.84
CA PHE A 420 12.83 -13.68 9.12
C PHE A 420 14.06 -14.08 8.31
N VAL A 421 14.52 -13.16 7.46
CA VAL A 421 15.75 -13.29 6.69
C VAL A 421 16.60 -12.08 7.01
N ASP A 422 17.64 -12.25 7.82
CA ASP A 422 18.59 -11.18 8.19
C ASP A 422 19.94 -11.48 7.54
N SER A 423 20.06 -11.14 6.26
CA SER A 423 21.16 -11.64 5.42
C SER A 423 21.70 -10.57 4.48
N SER A 424 22.98 -10.70 4.13
CA SER A 424 23.61 -9.96 3.02
C SER A 424 23.59 -10.75 1.71
N GLN A 425 22.94 -11.92 1.68
CA GLN A 425 22.83 -12.80 0.51
C GLN A 425 21.43 -12.73 -0.09
N ALA A 426 21.21 -13.46 -1.19
CA ALA A 426 19.95 -13.39 -1.94
C ALA A 426 18.78 -14.10 -1.22
N PHE A 427 17.59 -13.53 -1.38
CA PHE A 427 16.32 -14.18 -1.12
C PHE A 427 15.63 -14.52 -2.46
N SER A 428 15.08 -15.72 -2.59
CA SER A 428 14.34 -16.09 -3.80
C SER A 428 13.20 -17.05 -3.52
N THR A 429 12.16 -16.98 -4.35
CA THR A 429 11.12 -18.01 -4.42
C THR A 429 11.11 -18.65 -5.81
N SER A 430 10.69 -19.91 -5.85
CA SER A 430 10.56 -20.65 -7.10
C SER A 430 9.47 -21.71 -7.01
N GLY A 431 9.08 -22.29 -8.13
CA GLY A 431 7.97 -23.24 -8.21
C GLY A 431 6.61 -22.53 -8.33
N ASN A 432 5.57 -23.29 -8.63
CA ASN A 432 4.23 -22.77 -8.92
C ASN A 432 3.27 -22.85 -7.72
N GLY A 433 3.79 -23.20 -6.54
CA GLY A 433 3.00 -23.34 -5.31
C GLY A 433 2.78 -22.01 -4.59
N THR A 434 2.27 -22.13 -3.37
CA THR A 434 2.01 -21.00 -2.47
C THR A 434 2.95 -21.04 -1.28
N ILE A 435 3.62 -19.92 -1.00
CA ILE A 435 4.30 -19.65 0.27
C ILE A 435 3.40 -18.69 1.02
N ARG A 436 2.97 -19.09 2.20
CA ARG A 436 2.02 -18.35 3.02
C ARG A 436 2.70 -17.90 4.29
N VAL A 437 2.65 -16.61 4.59
CA VAL A 437 3.21 -16.03 5.82
C VAL A 437 2.08 -15.39 6.61
N ALA A 438 1.72 -15.95 7.75
CA ALA A 438 0.50 -15.57 8.47
C ALA A 438 0.63 -14.30 9.31
N SER A 439 1.84 -13.94 9.77
CA SER A 439 2.07 -12.81 10.66
C SER A 439 3.15 -11.86 10.11
N GLN A 440 4.43 -12.17 10.31
CA GLN A 440 5.51 -11.24 9.98
C GLN A 440 6.40 -11.79 8.86
N ALA A 441 6.65 -10.96 7.85
CA ALA A 441 7.69 -11.18 6.84
C ALA A 441 8.71 -10.05 6.91
N LEU A 442 9.88 -10.32 7.48
CA LEU A 442 10.99 -9.37 7.57
C LEU A 442 12.15 -9.91 6.74
N ILE A 443 12.50 -9.22 5.65
CA ILE A 443 13.48 -9.70 4.69
C ILE A 443 14.52 -8.62 4.42
N LYS A 444 15.74 -8.86 4.86
CA LYS A 444 16.95 -8.13 4.52
C LYS A 444 17.85 -9.03 3.68
N ALA A 445 18.19 -8.58 2.46
CA ALA A 445 18.90 -9.39 1.48
C ALA A 445 19.67 -8.51 0.45
N SER A 446 20.63 -9.11 -0.26
CA SER A 446 21.30 -8.43 -1.39
C SER A 446 20.36 -8.23 -2.59
N SER A 447 19.43 -9.15 -2.78
CA SER A 447 18.47 -9.18 -3.90
C SER A 447 17.28 -10.06 -3.53
N MET A 448 16.11 -9.76 -4.10
CA MET A 448 14.89 -10.55 -3.94
C MET A 448 14.36 -10.93 -5.32
N SER A 449 14.13 -12.22 -5.57
CA SER A 449 13.61 -12.69 -6.86
C SER A 449 12.45 -13.66 -6.69
N LEU A 450 11.29 -13.32 -7.26
CA LEU A 450 10.12 -14.18 -7.35
C LEU A 450 9.88 -14.50 -8.84
N SER A 451 10.09 -15.76 -9.23
CA SER A 451 10.00 -16.17 -10.64
C SER A 451 8.66 -16.77 -11.05
N SER A 452 7.88 -17.27 -10.09
CA SER A 452 6.61 -17.96 -10.29
C SER A 452 5.93 -18.23 -8.95
N GLY A 453 4.65 -18.63 -8.99
CA GLY A 453 3.90 -19.00 -7.78
C GLY A 453 3.40 -17.79 -7.00
N THR A 454 2.96 -18.03 -5.76
CA THR A 454 2.33 -17.02 -4.92
C THR A 454 3.04 -16.92 -3.58
N MET A 455 3.41 -15.70 -3.18
CA MET A 455 3.70 -15.34 -1.80
C MET A 455 2.46 -14.64 -1.22
N ASP A 456 1.79 -15.28 -0.29
CA ASP A 456 0.53 -14.84 0.34
C ASP A 456 0.80 -14.44 1.79
N PHE A 457 0.73 -13.14 2.10
CA PHE A 457 1.00 -12.61 3.43
C PHE A 457 -0.23 -12.63 4.36
N MET A 458 -1.39 -13.12 3.91
CA MET A 458 -2.60 -13.29 4.73
C MET A 458 -3.02 -12.07 5.58
N ASN A 459 -2.70 -10.85 5.14
CA ASN A 459 -2.94 -9.63 5.90
C ASN A 459 -2.20 -9.62 7.25
N GLY A 460 -1.06 -10.31 7.33
CA GLY A 460 -0.25 -10.48 8.52
C GLY A 460 0.19 -9.15 9.13
N SER A 461 0.60 -9.17 10.39
CA SER A 461 0.85 -7.93 11.14
C SER A 461 1.95 -7.02 10.57
N LYS A 462 2.88 -7.52 9.76
CA LYS A 462 4.03 -6.73 9.26
C LYS A 462 4.70 -7.35 8.02
N GLN A 463 4.92 -6.57 6.96
CA GLN A 463 5.71 -6.98 5.79
C GLN A 463 6.78 -5.92 5.48
N GLN A 464 8.05 -6.23 5.72
CA GLN A 464 9.17 -5.32 5.48
C GLN A 464 10.25 -5.97 4.62
N PHE A 465 10.73 -5.22 3.63
CA PHE A 465 11.74 -5.64 2.67
C PHE A 465 12.85 -4.57 2.60
N GLU A 466 14.08 -4.92 2.99
CA GLU A 466 15.27 -4.09 2.89
C GLU A 466 16.25 -4.77 1.93
N ILE A 467 16.19 -4.38 0.66
CA ILE A 467 16.84 -5.10 -0.43
C ILE A 467 17.90 -4.22 -1.06
N ALA A 468 19.18 -4.52 -0.82
CA ALA A 468 20.28 -3.67 -1.26
C ALA A 468 20.31 -3.46 -2.79
N GLY A 469 19.94 -4.49 -3.55
CA GLY A 469 19.86 -4.46 -5.01
C GLY A 469 18.44 -4.48 -5.53
N THR A 470 18.16 -5.45 -6.40
CA THR A 470 16.89 -5.54 -7.13
C THR A 470 15.87 -6.40 -6.41
N VAL A 471 14.64 -5.91 -6.32
CA VAL A 471 13.41 -6.71 -6.16
C VAL A 471 12.89 -7.04 -7.55
N GLN A 472 12.94 -8.31 -7.93
CA GLN A 472 12.53 -8.80 -9.24
C GLN A 472 11.28 -9.67 -9.11
N LEU A 473 10.22 -9.28 -9.81
CA LEU A 473 9.11 -10.17 -10.14
C LEU A 473 9.23 -10.51 -11.63
N SER A 474 9.19 -11.80 -11.93
CA SER A 474 9.18 -12.33 -13.30
C SER A 474 8.23 -13.51 -13.39
N GLY A 475 7.89 -13.92 -14.62
CA GLY A 475 6.90 -14.96 -14.85
C GLY A 475 5.52 -14.60 -14.27
N ASN A 476 4.79 -15.61 -13.79
CA ASN A 476 3.47 -15.43 -13.17
C ASN A 476 3.55 -15.28 -11.64
N ALA A 477 4.59 -14.60 -11.14
CA ALA A 477 4.78 -14.38 -9.70
C ALA A 477 3.68 -13.48 -9.12
N ASN A 478 3.19 -13.83 -7.93
CA ASN A 478 2.19 -13.03 -7.20
C ASN A 478 2.66 -12.75 -5.77
N MET A 479 2.53 -11.50 -5.33
CA MET A 479 2.60 -11.10 -3.92
C MET A 479 1.19 -10.67 -3.51
N ASN A 480 0.58 -11.34 -2.55
CA ASN A 480 -0.82 -11.11 -2.16
C ASN A 480 -0.95 -10.83 -0.66
N GLY A 481 -2.02 -10.15 -0.26
CA GLY A 481 -2.39 -9.99 1.14
C GLY A 481 -1.44 -9.09 1.93
N ILE A 482 -0.78 -8.14 1.26
CA ILE A 482 0.06 -7.13 1.93
C ILE A 482 -0.86 -6.18 2.69
N SER A 483 -0.77 -6.13 4.02
CA SER A 483 -1.56 -5.24 4.86
C SER A 483 -0.76 -4.08 5.42
N LYS A 484 0.52 -4.30 5.77
CA LYS A 484 1.44 -3.27 6.30
C LYS A 484 2.81 -3.41 5.65
N GLY A 485 2.91 -2.92 4.42
CA GLY A 485 4.07 -3.08 3.54
C GLY A 485 5.06 -1.92 3.61
N VAL A 486 6.35 -2.21 3.81
CA VAL A 486 7.45 -1.26 3.57
C VAL A 486 8.52 -1.94 2.74
N MET A 487 8.91 -1.33 1.62
CA MET A 487 9.96 -1.83 0.74
C MET A 487 11.00 -0.75 0.48
N ASN A 488 12.22 -0.94 0.96
CA ASN A 488 13.38 -0.12 0.63
C ASN A 488 14.29 -0.92 -0.30
N CYS A 489 14.48 -0.47 -1.54
CA CYS A 489 15.28 -1.18 -2.52
C CYS A 489 16.07 -0.25 -3.46
N SER A 490 17.13 -0.78 -4.07
CA SER A 490 17.80 -0.07 -5.16
C SER A 490 16.91 -0.02 -6.40
N THR A 491 16.39 -1.17 -6.81
CA THR A 491 15.54 -1.26 -8.00
C THR A 491 14.33 -2.14 -7.74
N LEU A 492 13.14 -1.63 -8.02
CA LEU A 492 11.93 -2.44 -8.13
C LEU A 492 11.67 -2.74 -9.62
N ASN A 493 11.77 -4.01 -10.00
CA ASN A 493 11.53 -4.48 -11.36
C ASN A 493 10.40 -5.51 -11.41
N ILE A 494 9.23 -5.11 -11.87
CA ILE A 494 8.06 -5.96 -12.08
C ILE A 494 7.97 -6.29 -13.57
N GLN A 495 8.86 -7.15 -14.06
CA GLN A 495 8.91 -7.51 -15.48
C GLN A 495 7.64 -8.25 -15.92
N GLN A 496 7.09 -9.08 -15.03
CA GLN A 496 5.82 -9.78 -15.16
C GLN A 496 5.37 -10.21 -13.75
N GLY A 497 4.06 -10.31 -13.51
CA GLY A 497 3.50 -10.71 -12.22
C GLY A 497 2.62 -9.63 -11.58
N ASN A 498 2.16 -9.90 -10.35
CA ASN A 498 1.18 -9.07 -9.66
C ASN A 498 1.60 -8.80 -8.20
N ILE A 499 1.46 -7.55 -7.76
CA ILE A 499 1.53 -7.17 -6.33
C ILE A 499 0.14 -6.68 -5.92
N ASN A 500 -0.50 -7.36 -4.97
CA ASN A 500 -1.85 -7.10 -4.51
C ASN A 500 -1.87 -6.87 -3.00
N LEU A 501 -2.43 -5.73 -2.58
CA LEU A 501 -2.65 -5.42 -1.18
C LEU A 501 -3.90 -6.12 -0.65
N ALA A 502 -3.95 -6.25 0.67
CA ALA A 502 -5.14 -6.61 1.41
C ALA A 502 -6.19 -5.48 1.34
N SER A 503 -7.46 -5.79 1.60
CA SER A 503 -8.46 -4.75 1.84
C SER A 503 -8.06 -3.90 3.05
N GLY A 504 -7.99 -2.58 2.88
CA GLY A 504 -7.48 -1.63 3.88
C GLY A 504 -5.98 -1.76 4.16
N GLY A 505 -5.23 -2.51 3.35
CA GLY A 505 -3.79 -2.59 3.45
C GLY A 505 -3.10 -1.34 2.93
N ASN A 506 -1.87 -1.10 3.36
CA ASN A 506 -1.02 -0.02 2.86
C ASN A 506 0.37 -0.53 2.47
N MET A 507 1.03 0.17 1.55
CA MET A 507 2.38 -0.14 1.10
C MET A 507 3.16 1.13 0.74
N LEU A 508 4.31 1.32 1.40
CA LEU A 508 5.31 2.32 1.06
C LEU A 508 6.48 1.65 0.34
N VAL A 509 6.86 2.17 -0.82
CA VAL A 509 8.03 1.74 -1.59
C VAL A 509 9.00 2.90 -1.74
N TYR A 510 10.27 2.65 -1.46
CA TYR A 510 11.39 3.53 -1.78
C TYR A 510 12.32 2.81 -2.76
N ALA A 511 12.43 3.33 -3.98
CA ALA A 511 13.29 2.81 -5.04
C ALA A 511 14.38 3.85 -5.37
N SER A 512 15.62 3.57 -4.97
CA SER A 512 16.69 4.59 -5.04
C SER A 512 17.27 4.78 -6.44
N THR A 513 17.19 3.77 -7.30
CA THR A 513 17.88 3.74 -8.61
C THR A 513 16.96 3.44 -9.78
N GLY A 514 16.04 2.47 -9.65
CA GLY A 514 15.16 2.06 -10.76
C GLY A 514 13.76 1.64 -10.33
N PHE A 515 12.76 2.00 -11.13
CA PHE A 515 11.40 1.47 -11.03
C PHE A 515 10.91 1.08 -12.43
N ASN A 516 10.67 -0.21 -12.65
CA ASN A 516 10.32 -0.76 -13.96
C ASN A 516 9.09 -1.67 -13.84
N MET A 517 8.18 -1.57 -14.81
CA MET A 517 7.04 -2.47 -14.97
C MET A 517 6.93 -2.93 -16.42
N GLY A 518 6.57 -4.18 -16.67
CA GLY A 518 6.47 -4.74 -18.01
C GLY A 518 5.55 -5.95 -18.11
N GLY A 519 5.47 -6.55 -19.30
CA GLY A 519 4.92 -7.91 -19.47
C GLY A 519 3.46 -8.14 -19.04
N GLY A 520 2.62 -7.10 -18.94
CA GLY A 520 1.26 -7.27 -18.40
C GLY A 520 1.15 -7.10 -16.88
N SER A 521 2.23 -6.69 -16.20
CA SER A 521 2.31 -6.67 -14.74
C SER A 521 1.30 -5.73 -14.10
N THR A 522 0.85 -6.10 -12.90
CA THR A 522 -0.03 -5.27 -12.08
C THR A 522 0.59 -4.93 -10.74
N PHE A 523 0.32 -3.72 -10.25
CA PHE A 523 0.62 -3.29 -8.89
C PHE A 523 -0.61 -2.57 -8.34
N ASN A 524 -1.27 -3.23 -7.38
CA ASN A 524 -2.46 -2.77 -6.68
C ASN A 524 -3.66 -2.54 -7.61
N TYR A 525 -3.72 -3.26 -8.73
CA TYR A 525 -4.78 -3.05 -9.72
C TYR A 525 -6.17 -3.28 -9.13
N GLY A 526 -7.04 -2.28 -9.24
CA GLY A 526 -8.39 -2.28 -8.67
C GLY A 526 -8.45 -2.04 -7.15
N GLY A 527 -7.31 -1.79 -6.51
CA GLY A 527 -7.23 -1.40 -5.10
C GLY A 527 -7.43 0.11 -4.89
N ASP A 528 -7.30 0.55 -3.64
CA ASP A 528 -7.35 1.96 -3.29
C ASP A 528 -6.08 2.69 -3.79
N ARG A 529 -6.25 3.83 -4.47
CA ARG A 529 -5.16 4.68 -4.97
C ARG A 529 -4.34 5.33 -3.86
N ASN A 530 -4.88 5.43 -2.65
CA ASN A 530 -4.17 5.97 -1.48
C ASN A 530 -3.40 4.88 -0.72
N ALA A 531 -3.62 3.60 -1.03
CA ALA A 531 -3.00 2.48 -0.32
C ALA A 531 -1.53 2.26 -0.71
N VAL A 532 -1.11 2.70 -1.89
CA VAL A 532 0.27 2.52 -2.38
C VAL A 532 0.92 3.87 -2.62
N ARG A 533 2.12 4.07 -2.06
CA ARG A 533 3.03 5.17 -2.43
C ARG A 533 4.36 4.60 -2.89
N VAL A 534 4.78 4.97 -4.10
CA VAL A 534 6.11 4.66 -4.66
C VAL A 534 6.92 5.95 -4.73
N ASN A 535 7.96 6.04 -3.91
CA ASN A 535 8.97 7.10 -3.95
C ASN A 535 10.14 6.62 -4.81
N TYR A 536 10.32 7.24 -5.97
CA TYR A 536 11.38 6.94 -6.91
C TYR A 536 12.42 8.07 -6.93
N ALA A 537 13.60 7.79 -6.37
CA ALA A 537 14.70 8.75 -6.25
C ALA A 537 15.69 8.70 -7.44
N GLY A 538 15.56 7.67 -8.30
CA GLY A 538 16.47 7.43 -9.41
C GLY A 538 16.42 8.52 -10.48
N SER A 539 17.48 8.58 -11.29
CA SER A 539 17.62 9.55 -12.38
C SER A 539 17.27 8.99 -13.75
N SER A 540 17.03 7.68 -13.86
CA SER A 540 16.66 7.06 -15.13
C SER A 540 15.21 7.40 -15.45
N ASP A 541 14.93 7.81 -16.69
CA ASP A 541 13.58 8.13 -17.11
C ASP A 541 12.65 6.93 -16.93
N LEU A 542 11.47 7.18 -16.38
CA LEU A 542 10.44 6.16 -16.22
C LEU A 542 9.67 5.99 -17.52
N ASP A 543 9.59 4.75 -18.00
CA ASP A 543 8.71 4.37 -19.09
C ASP A 543 7.67 3.36 -18.57
N LEU A 544 6.47 3.86 -18.31
CA LEU A 544 5.31 3.08 -17.91
C LEU A 544 4.23 3.11 -19.00
N THR A 545 4.65 3.10 -20.28
CA THR A 545 3.74 3.15 -21.44
C THR A 545 3.28 1.79 -21.96
N GLY A 546 3.94 0.72 -21.51
CA GLY A 546 3.61 -0.67 -21.84
C GLY A 546 2.25 -1.09 -21.29
N ASN A 547 1.83 -2.32 -21.59
CA ASN A 547 0.57 -2.89 -21.08
C ASN A 547 0.66 -3.23 -19.57
N ILE A 548 0.79 -2.24 -18.69
CA ILE A 548 0.96 -2.36 -17.23
C ILE A 548 -0.22 -1.77 -16.49
N ARG A 549 -0.47 -2.16 -15.24
CA ARG A 549 -1.56 -1.61 -14.42
C ARG A 549 -1.01 -1.21 -13.07
N TYR A 550 -1.01 0.09 -12.79
CA TYR A 550 -0.54 0.66 -11.53
C TYR A 550 -1.66 1.47 -10.89
N THR A 551 -1.91 1.25 -9.61
CA THR A 551 -2.86 2.04 -8.82
C THR A 551 -2.19 2.54 -7.54
N GLY A 552 -1.94 3.84 -7.44
CA GLY A 552 -1.21 4.41 -6.33
C GLY A 552 -0.76 5.86 -6.53
N THR A 553 -0.02 6.37 -5.55
CA THR A 553 0.75 7.62 -5.66
C THR A 553 2.18 7.33 -6.11
N LEU A 554 2.59 7.91 -7.24
CA LEU A 554 3.95 7.86 -7.75
C LEU A 554 4.64 9.21 -7.53
N HIS A 555 5.61 9.24 -6.61
CA HIS A 555 6.42 10.41 -6.31
C HIS A 555 7.82 10.25 -6.93
N ILE A 556 8.12 11.07 -7.91
CA ILE A 556 9.36 11.05 -8.70
C ILE A 556 10.22 12.24 -8.27
N GLN A 557 11.43 11.96 -7.78
CA GLN A 557 12.31 13.03 -7.32
C GLN A 557 12.82 13.90 -8.46
N ARG A 558 13.29 13.29 -9.55
CA ARG A 558 14.11 14.00 -10.56
C ARG A 558 14.06 13.44 -11.99
N ALA A 559 13.58 12.22 -12.20
CA ALA A 559 13.53 11.60 -13.53
C ALA A 559 12.40 12.17 -14.37
N SER A 560 12.54 12.15 -15.70
CA SER A 560 11.37 12.33 -16.56
C SER A 560 10.48 11.10 -16.49
N ALA A 561 9.19 11.26 -16.78
CA ALA A 561 8.26 10.14 -16.81
C ALA A 561 7.41 10.13 -18.07
N SER A 562 7.25 8.97 -18.67
CA SER A 562 6.28 8.70 -19.73
C SER A 562 5.28 7.66 -19.22
N LEU A 563 4.01 8.04 -19.14
CA LEU A 563 2.95 7.29 -18.49
C LEU A 563 1.79 7.02 -19.46
N GLY A 564 1.14 5.85 -19.36
CA GLY A 564 -0.09 5.54 -20.08
C GLY A 564 0.11 4.65 -21.31
N GLY A 565 -0.30 5.09 -22.50
CA GLY A 565 -0.15 4.33 -23.74
C GLY A 565 -1.12 3.15 -23.82
N SER A 566 -0.61 1.91 -23.71
CA SER A 566 -1.45 0.70 -23.54
C SER A 566 -1.65 0.31 -22.07
N GLY A 567 -0.98 1.04 -21.17
CA GLY A 567 -1.03 0.89 -19.72
C GLY A 567 -2.15 1.66 -19.06
N GLU A 568 -2.48 1.28 -17.83
CA GLU A 568 -3.36 2.01 -16.92
C GLU A 568 -2.52 2.45 -15.73
N VAL A 569 -2.45 3.76 -15.51
CA VAL A 569 -1.79 4.38 -14.36
C VAL A 569 -2.85 5.21 -13.67
N TYR A 570 -3.36 4.72 -12.56
CA TYR A 570 -4.48 5.29 -11.82
C TYR A 570 -4.00 5.83 -10.46
N GLY A 571 -4.32 7.09 -10.14
CA GLY A 571 -3.88 7.77 -8.93
C GLY A 571 -3.10 9.06 -9.18
N LEU A 572 -2.27 9.42 -8.20
CA LEU A 572 -1.58 10.71 -8.10
C LEU A 572 -0.14 10.61 -8.60
N ILE A 573 0.26 11.52 -9.49
CA ILE A 573 1.65 11.68 -9.93
C ILE A 573 2.23 12.96 -9.33
N ILE A 574 3.32 12.83 -8.58
CA ILE A 574 4.12 13.96 -8.07
C ILE A 574 5.47 13.90 -8.75
N SER A 575 5.90 14.99 -9.41
CA SER A 575 7.16 14.97 -10.14
C SER A 575 8.00 16.22 -9.90
N GLY A 576 9.23 16.00 -9.44
CA GLY A 576 10.33 16.97 -9.49
C GLY A 576 11.18 16.86 -10.77
N GLY A 577 10.83 15.97 -11.70
CA GLY A 577 11.53 15.81 -12.96
C GLY A 577 11.26 16.94 -13.97
N PRO A 578 12.03 17.05 -15.05
CA PRO A 578 11.85 18.13 -16.03
C PRO A 578 10.61 17.95 -16.90
N THR A 579 10.18 16.70 -17.16
CA THR A 579 9.04 16.41 -18.03
C THR A 579 8.17 15.26 -17.53
N VAL A 580 6.85 15.39 -17.75
CA VAL A 580 5.87 14.32 -17.57
C VAL A 580 5.08 14.20 -18.87
N ASN A 581 5.21 13.07 -19.57
CA ASN A 581 4.51 12.78 -20.81
C ASN A 581 3.37 11.80 -20.54
N LEU A 582 2.16 12.19 -20.90
CA LEU A 582 0.96 11.38 -20.79
C LEU A 582 0.54 10.93 -22.19
N HIS A 583 0.50 9.61 -22.39
CA HIS A 583 0.17 8.97 -23.65
C HIS A 583 -1.20 8.29 -23.56
N GLY A 584 -1.99 8.33 -24.65
CA GLY A 584 -3.36 7.84 -24.63
C GLY A 584 -3.71 6.66 -25.55
N ASN A 585 -4.41 5.70 -24.94
CA ASN A 585 -5.58 4.92 -25.42
C ASN A 585 -6.59 4.96 -24.23
N PRO A 586 -7.93 4.97 -24.40
CA PRO A 586 -9.00 5.16 -23.37
C PRO A 586 -8.97 4.43 -22.01
N MET A 587 -7.89 3.75 -21.62
CA MET A 587 -7.74 3.09 -20.32
C MET A 587 -6.62 3.68 -19.45
N ALA A 588 -5.95 4.75 -19.88
CA ALA A 588 -5.04 5.50 -19.01
C ALA A 588 -5.85 6.57 -18.25
N ASP A 589 -6.47 6.19 -17.13
CA ASP A 589 -7.16 7.11 -16.23
C ASP A 589 -6.18 7.65 -15.18
N VAL A 590 -5.28 8.57 -15.58
CA VAL A 590 -4.48 9.30 -14.57
C VAL A 590 -5.44 10.22 -13.83
N THR A 591 -5.55 10.04 -12.52
CA THR A 591 -6.42 10.90 -11.70
C THR A 591 -5.83 12.30 -11.68
N ALA A 592 -4.52 12.45 -11.43
CA ALA A 592 -4.02 13.76 -11.09
C ALA A 592 -2.51 13.92 -11.26
N VAL A 593 -2.04 15.13 -11.59
CA VAL A 593 -0.61 15.44 -11.79
C VAL A 593 -0.22 16.71 -11.04
N TYR A 594 0.72 16.58 -10.10
CA TYR A 594 1.36 17.66 -9.39
C TYR A 594 2.85 17.75 -9.77
N ALA A 595 3.18 18.68 -10.67
CA ALA A 595 4.51 18.81 -11.24
C ALA A 595 4.89 20.28 -11.46
N PRO A 596 4.87 21.12 -10.40
CA PRO A 596 4.91 22.59 -10.50
C PRO A 596 6.14 23.16 -11.22
N ASN A 597 7.22 22.37 -11.31
CA ASN A 597 8.47 22.73 -11.97
C ASN A 597 8.69 22.02 -13.32
N SER A 598 7.72 21.24 -13.79
CA SER A 598 7.86 20.38 -14.97
C SER A 598 7.06 20.87 -16.17
N THR A 599 7.46 20.44 -17.36
CA THR A 599 6.58 20.46 -18.54
C THR A 599 5.73 19.19 -18.57
N VAL A 600 4.41 19.35 -18.52
CA VAL A 600 3.44 18.26 -18.70
C VAL A 600 2.96 18.25 -20.14
N ASN A 601 3.24 17.17 -20.86
CA ASN A 601 2.81 16.96 -22.24
C ASN A 601 1.70 15.91 -22.29
N MET A 602 0.57 16.22 -22.91
CA MET A 602 -0.48 15.26 -23.26
C MET A 602 -0.53 15.06 -24.77
N VAL A 603 -0.45 13.80 -25.22
CA VAL A 603 -0.43 13.45 -26.64
C VAL A 603 -1.39 12.32 -26.96
N GLY A 604 -1.80 12.23 -28.23
CA GLY A 604 -2.72 11.19 -28.68
C GLY A 604 -4.11 11.40 -28.09
N SER A 605 -4.68 10.37 -27.46
CA SER A 605 -6.01 10.44 -26.82
C SER A 605 -5.92 10.32 -25.29
N ALA A 606 -4.91 10.95 -24.68
CA ALA A 606 -4.67 10.84 -23.25
C ALA A 606 -5.79 11.52 -22.45
N THR A 607 -6.22 10.92 -21.34
CA THR A 607 -7.24 11.48 -20.45
C THR A 607 -6.70 11.65 -19.05
N VAL A 608 -6.99 12.79 -18.42
CA VAL A 608 -6.75 13.03 -16.99
C VAL A 608 -8.08 13.38 -16.33
N LYS A 609 -8.39 12.76 -15.18
CA LYS A 609 -9.62 12.98 -14.40
C LYS A 609 -9.29 13.56 -13.03
N GLY A 610 -9.12 14.88 -12.98
CA GLY A 610 -8.70 15.65 -11.82
C GLY A 610 -8.02 16.95 -12.25
N ALA A 611 -6.99 17.36 -11.52
CA ALA A 611 -6.23 18.59 -11.80
C ALA A 611 -4.79 18.31 -12.25
N ILE A 612 -4.26 19.25 -13.03
CA ILE A 612 -2.86 19.33 -13.43
C ILE A 612 -2.27 20.64 -12.93
N VAL A 613 -1.22 20.56 -12.13
CA VAL A 613 -0.36 21.70 -11.76
C VAL A 613 1.01 21.50 -12.40
N ALA A 614 1.45 22.48 -13.19
CA ALA A 614 2.71 22.38 -13.94
C ALA A 614 3.46 23.72 -14.07
N ASP A 615 4.70 23.71 -14.52
CA ASP A 615 5.31 24.94 -15.06
C ASP A 615 4.69 25.25 -16.43
N ARG A 616 4.66 24.23 -17.29
CA ARG A 616 4.15 24.31 -18.66
C ARG A 616 3.22 23.14 -18.94
N PHE A 617 2.10 23.40 -19.59
CA PHE A 617 1.18 22.38 -20.06
C PHE A 617 1.06 22.45 -21.59
N VAL A 618 1.21 21.30 -22.26
CA VAL A 618 1.05 21.19 -23.71
C VAL A 618 0.19 19.99 -24.05
N ALA A 619 -0.98 20.22 -24.65
CA ALA A 619 -1.90 19.18 -25.08
C ALA A 619 -2.04 19.16 -26.61
N THR A 620 -1.93 17.97 -27.21
CA THR A 620 -2.07 17.76 -28.66
C THR A 620 -2.82 16.45 -28.96
N GLY A 621 -3.34 16.33 -30.18
CA GLY A 621 -4.16 15.18 -30.57
C GLY A 621 -5.60 15.38 -30.12
N SER A 622 -6.16 14.40 -29.43
CA SER A 622 -7.52 14.40 -28.87
C SER A 622 -7.49 14.22 -27.34
N SER A 623 -6.48 14.80 -26.68
CA SER A 623 -6.30 14.68 -25.23
C SER A 623 -7.34 15.49 -24.44
N THR A 624 -7.76 14.97 -23.29
CA THR A 624 -8.81 15.58 -22.45
C THR A 624 -8.38 15.66 -20.99
N VAL A 625 -8.54 16.82 -20.37
CA VAL A 625 -8.47 16.98 -18.90
C VAL A 625 -9.88 17.24 -18.40
N VAL A 626 -10.37 16.45 -17.46
CA VAL A 626 -11.68 16.61 -16.83
C VAL A 626 -11.49 17.00 -15.38
N PHE A 627 -11.94 18.19 -15.00
CA PHE A 627 -11.93 18.60 -13.59
C PHE A 627 -13.00 17.84 -12.81
N GLU A 628 -12.61 17.25 -11.69
CA GLU A 628 -13.53 16.61 -10.74
C GLU A 628 -13.66 17.50 -9.49
N PRO A 629 -14.87 17.83 -9.03
CA PRO A 629 -15.06 18.79 -7.94
C PRO A 629 -14.45 18.33 -6.61
N ASP A 630 -14.28 17.04 -6.39
CA ASP A 630 -13.68 16.45 -5.20
C ASP A 630 -12.14 16.43 -5.28
N THR A 631 -11.53 17.30 -6.09
CA THR A 631 -10.07 17.34 -6.33
C THR A 631 -9.27 17.47 -5.03
N GLU A 632 -9.77 18.18 -4.01
CA GLU A 632 -9.12 18.26 -2.69
C GLU A 632 -9.03 16.89 -2.00
N ASP A 633 -10.05 16.04 -2.15
CA ASP A 633 -10.06 14.65 -1.67
C ASP A 633 -9.12 13.74 -2.51
N LEU A 634 -8.82 14.15 -3.75
CA LEU A 634 -7.84 13.47 -4.62
C LEU A 634 -6.39 13.79 -4.24
N PHE A 635 -6.16 14.97 -3.64
CA PHE A 635 -4.85 15.54 -3.36
C PHE A 635 -4.72 16.06 -1.92
N PRO A 636 -5.04 15.28 -0.87
CA PRO A 636 -4.89 15.80 0.48
C PRO A 636 -3.41 16.15 0.75
N PRO A 637 -3.11 17.11 1.63
CA PRO A 637 -1.73 17.56 1.90
C PRO A 637 -0.77 16.40 2.17
N GLN A 638 -1.24 15.38 2.91
CA GLN A 638 -0.44 14.19 3.22
C GLN A 638 -0.05 13.41 1.95
N SER A 639 -0.94 13.35 0.95
CA SER A 639 -0.70 12.68 -0.34
C SER A 639 0.30 13.42 -1.22
N ILE A 640 0.41 14.74 -1.10
CA ILE A 640 1.44 15.52 -1.78
C ILE A 640 2.75 15.54 -0.98
N GLY A 641 2.76 15.18 0.30
CA GLY A 641 3.97 15.32 1.13
C GLY A 641 4.14 16.74 1.66
N LEU A 642 3.05 17.51 1.69
CA LEU A 642 2.92 18.75 2.43
C LEU A 642 2.65 18.41 3.90
N ILE A 643 3.67 17.87 4.55
CA ILE A 643 3.82 17.83 5.99
C ILE A 643 5.12 18.60 6.23
N GLY A 644 5.06 19.68 7.01
CA GLY A 644 6.25 20.46 7.34
C GLY A 644 7.39 19.56 7.83
N ASP A 645 8.59 19.92 7.43
CA ASP A 645 9.85 19.16 7.34
C ASP A 645 10.47 18.72 8.69
N GLY A 646 9.66 18.43 9.69
CA GLY A 646 10.08 17.65 10.85
C GLY A 646 9.68 16.20 10.64
N GLU A 647 10.63 15.27 10.66
CA GLU A 647 10.37 13.82 10.64
C GLU A 647 9.27 13.42 11.63
N GLY A 648 8.03 13.34 11.14
CA GLY A 648 6.96 12.63 11.80
C GLY A 648 6.84 11.29 11.10
N ASN A 649 7.48 10.25 11.64
CA ASN A 649 7.11 8.88 11.31
C ASN A 649 5.58 8.79 11.38
N GLU A 650 4.93 8.53 10.25
CA GLU A 650 3.65 7.85 10.25
C GLU A 650 3.91 6.44 10.80
N GLU A 651 4.06 6.33 12.13
CA GLU A 651 3.67 5.09 12.78
C GLU A 651 2.16 4.99 12.64
N ILE A 652 1.72 4.47 11.49
CA ILE A 652 0.40 3.85 11.35
C ILE A 652 0.43 2.58 12.21
N GLU A 653 0.37 2.79 13.51
CA GLU A 653 0.17 1.77 14.51
C GLU A 653 -1.34 1.46 14.53
N ILE A 654 -1.83 0.79 13.49
CA ILE A 654 -3.19 0.22 13.50
C ILE A 654 -3.18 -0.93 14.50
N TRP A 655 -3.70 -0.67 15.69
CA TRP A 655 -3.93 -1.64 16.74
C TRP A 655 -5.37 -2.13 16.66
N SER A 656 -5.59 -3.26 15.99
CA SER A 656 -6.84 -4.01 16.18
C SER A 656 -6.66 -5.00 17.34
N ARG A 657 -7.62 -5.03 18.26
CA ARG A 657 -7.86 -6.23 19.10
C ARG A 657 -8.68 -7.25 18.33
#